data_AF-A0A3Q8VTG3-F1
#
_entry.id   AF-A0A3Q8VTG3-F1
#
_cell.length_a   1.000
_cell.length_b   1.000
_cell.length_c   1.000
_cell.angle_alpha   90.00
_cell.angle_beta   90.00
_cell.angle_gamma   90.00
#
_symmetry.space_group_name_H-M   'P 1'
#
loop_
_entity.id
_entity.type
_entity.pdbx_description
1 polymer ?
#
loop_
_entity_poly.entity_id
_entity_poly.type
_entity_poly.pdbx_seq_one_letter_code
_entity_poly.pdbx_strand_id
1 'polypeptide(L)'
;MPEAVLAAAVETVTRRYEVLRTSLVPSPVAGAPTQRVSAGPLSEGPEGAGRLWAAVPAADGRIELSASAHVLDAEGLVLLAGELARELGSGSAAASPDADPGEDEPLQYVDVAEWLHEVLADPEAAGARASQEKAHSGYDEAEETVARLRSLRPARSASNAGGVRARVRTVTLPELYPADDTEAVLLAAWLVVLHRFGGAQALSVRVSTGLREVPQLKPVIGPLTAWTAVRHEFDAGRTLDDVVAKTRAARAAQREVVELTSDLSSVNAPLAFSYLSVPERVGGWSVVSLAVSGTGPGLRLTAVRRGDLVELCLDGAEAPELGTDVAGRILDAVATVVEQGMRKPTTSIGRVRLGAPALPLAATATPTAVGWEDATLTDLVSRSAARAPEVVAVRCAARELTYRRLWSSVASLAARLDTAPDDIVAVVVPDPVTRLVAQLAALRAGAAYLVIDPDDPAERIAGLLADASVRHCLATADTAFRLGGGNGYALILVEEEGGEGEPDVEDGSAPDEAERRHEGAGVRGPDDLAYLLFTSGSTGRPKPVAVTHRNVVNYLGWVADAGLIGPDTVLPATAAPVFDAAVKQVWGPLVLGGTVVLPPAGERPAETLAATLTSTGTAVTTVNTVPRLWDETLRALESADGTAAPDRPRLDVLLGGEALTADLVERTHRVLPGTRLWNLYGPSETTANASAGIVADGDRVTLGGPVGATTLHVLDEGMSPVPPGVVGELYIGGAGVTRGYAGRGGLTAERFVPDPFSGTKGARLYRTGDLVRIGADGLPEFCGRADGQLKVRGHRIEPGEVEAALLRHPAVCAAAVDARDDRLVAWLVPGPDGPPTVAQLREHCAGLPSYMIPAVFVALDRIPLTAQGKTDRRMLPDPADGHLEQSGEFTAPRTPVEMVVAEIWRTVLGADRVGAHDSFFALGGDSIRAMHTVARVRELMGTELPLRELLGAPTVAEQASLLLAHDQDGSVREFAEAFAAFDEAAEASTTAGSTDDATEDQT
;
A
#
# COMPACT_ATOMS: atom_id res chain seq x y z
N MET A 1 -51.33 -22.19 -27.21
CA MET A 1 -51.43 -21.68 -28.60
C MET A 1 -50.87 -22.74 -29.54
N PRO A 2 -51.46 -22.98 -30.73
CA PRO A 2 -50.92 -23.94 -31.70
C PRO A 2 -49.56 -23.47 -32.23
N GLU A 3 -48.58 -24.37 -32.32
CA GLU A 3 -47.21 -24.09 -32.78
C GLU A 3 -47.17 -23.47 -34.19
N ALA A 4 -48.08 -23.89 -35.07
CA ALA A 4 -48.21 -23.35 -36.42
C ALA A 4 -48.59 -21.85 -36.46
N VAL A 5 -49.36 -21.37 -35.49
CA VAL A 5 -49.77 -19.95 -35.41
C VAL A 5 -48.58 -19.08 -35.00
N LEU A 6 -47.78 -19.57 -34.04
CA LEU A 6 -46.54 -18.90 -33.64
C LEU A 6 -45.53 -18.87 -34.78
N ALA A 7 -45.35 -19.98 -35.48
CA ALA A 7 -44.42 -20.07 -36.60
C ALA A 7 -44.77 -19.06 -37.72
N ALA A 8 -46.04 -18.91 -38.07
CA ALA A 8 -46.49 -17.95 -39.08
C ALA A 8 -46.28 -16.48 -38.65
N ALA A 9 -46.54 -16.17 -37.37
CA ALA A 9 -46.29 -14.83 -36.82
C ALA A 9 -44.78 -14.51 -36.80
N VAL A 10 -43.95 -15.46 -36.37
CA VAL A 10 -42.48 -15.34 -36.40
C VAL A 10 -41.97 -15.08 -37.82
N GLU A 11 -42.46 -15.82 -38.82
CA GLU A 11 -42.07 -15.62 -40.22
C GLU A 11 -42.42 -14.22 -40.73
N THR A 12 -43.64 -13.75 -40.43
CA THR A 12 -44.12 -12.42 -40.83
C THR A 12 -43.26 -11.32 -40.23
N VAL A 13 -42.97 -11.40 -38.93
CA VAL A 13 -42.12 -10.43 -38.23
C VAL A 13 -40.67 -10.49 -38.74
N THR A 14 -40.13 -11.67 -39.03
CA THR A 14 -38.77 -11.84 -39.59
C THR A 14 -38.63 -11.18 -40.96
N ARG A 15 -39.66 -11.28 -41.81
CA ARG A 15 -39.64 -10.64 -43.13
C ARG A 15 -39.68 -9.11 -43.02
N ARG A 16 -40.51 -8.59 -42.11
CA ARG A 16 -40.73 -7.15 -41.91
C ARG A 16 -39.51 -6.41 -41.36
N TYR A 17 -38.71 -7.02 -40.49
CA TYR A 17 -37.57 -6.36 -39.85
C TYR A 17 -36.25 -6.99 -40.31
N GLU A 18 -35.48 -6.25 -41.10
CA GLU A 18 -34.24 -6.76 -41.72
C GLU A 18 -33.14 -7.12 -40.72
N VAL A 19 -33.12 -6.50 -39.53
CA VAL A 19 -32.16 -6.84 -38.46
C VAL A 19 -32.26 -8.32 -38.06
N LEU A 20 -33.46 -8.91 -38.11
CA LEU A 20 -33.70 -10.32 -37.78
C LEU A 20 -33.17 -11.29 -38.85
N ARG A 21 -32.77 -10.75 -40.01
CA ARG A 21 -32.17 -11.44 -41.15
C ARG A 21 -30.74 -10.95 -41.43
N THR A 22 -30.17 -10.18 -40.52
CA THR A 22 -28.85 -9.56 -40.67
C THR A 22 -27.75 -10.40 -40.02
N SER A 23 -26.69 -10.69 -40.77
CA SER A 23 -25.43 -11.24 -40.25
C SER A 23 -24.28 -10.27 -40.46
N LEU A 24 -23.32 -10.28 -39.52
CA LEU A 24 -22.07 -9.53 -39.64
C LEU A 24 -21.01 -10.43 -40.28
N VAL A 25 -20.43 -9.99 -41.39
CA VAL A 25 -19.36 -10.71 -42.09
C VAL A 25 -18.05 -9.91 -42.04
N PRO A 26 -16.89 -10.57 -41.90
CA PRO A 26 -15.59 -9.88 -42.01
C PRO A 26 -15.45 -9.20 -43.38
N SER A 27 -15.03 -7.94 -43.42
CA SER A 27 -14.81 -7.21 -44.67
C SER A 27 -13.52 -7.65 -45.39
N PRO A 28 -13.51 -7.74 -46.74
CA PRO A 28 -12.31 -7.96 -47.54
C PRO A 28 -11.39 -6.73 -47.64
N VAL A 29 -11.81 -5.55 -47.16
CA VAL A 29 -11.00 -4.32 -47.04
C VAL A 29 -10.73 -4.07 -45.57
N ALA A 30 -9.47 -3.77 -45.21
CA ALA A 30 -8.95 -3.74 -43.85
C ALA A 30 -9.88 -3.04 -42.83
N GLY A 31 -10.43 -3.82 -41.89
CA GLY A 31 -10.69 -3.36 -40.51
C GLY A 31 -12.12 -3.36 -39.98
N ALA A 32 -13.18 -3.23 -40.78
CA ALA A 32 -14.56 -3.09 -40.27
C ALA A 32 -15.50 -4.21 -40.76
N PRO A 33 -16.35 -4.82 -39.91
CA PRO A 33 -17.32 -5.83 -40.34
C PRO A 33 -18.41 -5.21 -41.23
N THR A 34 -18.93 -5.96 -42.22
CA THR A 34 -20.02 -5.53 -43.11
C THR A 34 -21.33 -6.21 -42.72
N GLN A 35 -22.43 -5.45 -42.76
CA GLN A 35 -23.78 -5.97 -42.58
C GLN A 35 -24.25 -6.70 -43.86
N ARG A 36 -24.72 -7.94 -43.74
CA ARG A 36 -25.33 -8.70 -44.84
C ARG A 36 -26.75 -9.13 -44.47
N VAL A 37 -27.73 -8.65 -45.24
CA VAL A 37 -29.15 -9.00 -45.08
C VAL A 37 -29.47 -10.23 -45.92
N SER A 38 -29.99 -11.28 -45.28
CA SER A 38 -30.37 -12.53 -45.95
C SER A 38 -31.83 -12.51 -46.41
N ALA A 39 -32.14 -13.27 -47.45
CA ALA A 39 -33.51 -13.41 -47.97
C ALA A 39 -34.45 -14.21 -47.04
N GLY A 40 -33.91 -14.95 -46.07
CA GLY A 40 -34.68 -15.76 -45.11
C GLY A 40 -34.11 -15.66 -43.67
N PRO A 41 -34.80 -16.28 -42.69
CA PRO A 41 -34.35 -16.31 -41.30
C PRO A 41 -32.95 -16.92 -41.18
N LEU A 42 -32.10 -16.33 -40.34
CA LEU A 42 -30.75 -16.84 -40.09
C LEU A 42 -30.82 -18.12 -39.25
N SER A 43 -30.42 -19.24 -39.83
CA SER A 43 -30.42 -20.54 -39.16
C SER A 43 -29.16 -20.79 -38.31
N GLU A 44 -28.05 -20.11 -38.61
CA GLU A 44 -26.75 -20.31 -37.93
C GLU A 44 -26.03 -18.97 -37.72
N GLY A 45 -25.61 -18.70 -36.48
CA GLY A 45 -24.60 -17.70 -36.16
C GLY A 45 -23.18 -18.16 -36.53
N PRO A 46 -22.11 -17.41 -36.17
CA PRO A 46 -20.73 -17.87 -36.32
C PRO A 46 -20.54 -19.28 -35.72
N GLU A 47 -19.66 -20.10 -36.30
CA GLU A 47 -19.53 -21.54 -36.03
C GLU A 47 -19.77 -21.91 -34.55
N GLY A 48 -20.88 -22.60 -34.26
CA GLY A 48 -21.25 -23.08 -32.93
C GLY A 48 -22.25 -22.23 -32.12
N ALA A 49 -22.70 -21.06 -32.59
CA ALA A 49 -23.51 -20.12 -31.80
C ALA A 49 -25.05 -20.32 -31.81
N GLY A 50 -25.61 -21.24 -32.61
CA GLY A 50 -27.07 -21.44 -32.71
C GLY A 50 -27.81 -20.29 -33.41
N ARG A 51 -29.15 -20.25 -33.32
CA ARG A 51 -30.01 -19.19 -33.92
C ARG A 51 -29.78 -17.84 -33.24
N LEU A 52 -29.65 -16.77 -34.03
CA LEU A 52 -29.43 -15.40 -33.53
C LEU A 52 -30.62 -14.80 -32.78
N TRP A 53 -31.83 -15.29 -33.03
CA TRP A 53 -32.99 -15.08 -32.17
C TRP A 53 -33.98 -16.25 -32.30
N ALA A 54 -34.83 -16.44 -31.30
CA ALA A 54 -35.85 -17.48 -31.30
C ALA A 54 -37.10 -17.04 -30.52
N ALA A 55 -38.25 -17.59 -30.93
CA ALA A 55 -39.48 -17.57 -30.18
C ALA A 55 -39.95 -19.01 -29.97
N VAL A 56 -39.98 -19.46 -28.72
CA VAL A 56 -40.27 -20.85 -28.36
C VAL A 56 -41.50 -20.91 -27.45
N PRO A 57 -42.51 -21.75 -27.75
CA PRO A 57 -43.62 -21.93 -26.84
C PRO A 57 -43.17 -22.74 -25.61
N ALA A 58 -43.50 -22.26 -24.41
CA ALA A 58 -43.28 -22.97 -23.16
C ALA A 58 -44.50 -23.81 -22.76
N ALA A 59 -44.27 -24.85 -21.95
CA ALA A 59 -45.31 -25.82 -21.56
C ALA A 59 -46.47 -25.21 -20.75
N ASP A 60 -46.29 -24.04 -20.16
CA ASP A 60 -47.29 -23.33 -19.35
C ASP A 60 -48.01 -22.20 -20.11
N GLY A 61 -47.89 -22.16 -21.44
CA GLY A 61 -48.55 -21.17 -22.29
C GLY A 61 -47.80 -19.85 -22.43
N ARG A 62 -46.59 -19.74 -21.87
CA ARG A 62 -45.68 -18.62 -22.14
C ARG A 62 -45.00 -18.77 -23.51
N ILE A 63 -44.47 -17.66 -24.02
CA ILE A 63 -43.57 -17.63 -25.19
C ILE A 63 -42.24 -17.10 -24.68
N GLU A 64 -41.18 -17.88 -24.88
CA GLU A 64 -39.81 -17.47 -24.57
C GLU A 64 -39.19 -16.83 -25.82
N LEU A 65 -38.82 -15.56 -25.70
CA LEU A 65 -38.08 -14.83 -26.72
C LEU A 65 -36.63 -14.73 -26.30
N SER A 66 -35.71 -15.11 -27.17
CA SER A 66 -34.28 -14.96 -26.97
C SER A 66 -33.65 -14.34 -28.20
N ALA A 67 -32.65 -13.48 -28.00
CA ALA A 67 -31.88 -12.87 -29.07
C ALA A 67 -30.44 -12.62 -28.65
N SER A 68 -29.52 -12.69 -29.61
CA SER A 68 -28.14 -12.28 -29.45
C SER A 68 -28.06 -10.76 -29.38
N ALA A 69 -27.18 -10.23 -28.51
CA ALA A 69 -26.97 -8.81 -28.32
C ALA A 69 -26.46 -8.09 -29.59
N HIS A 70 -25.88 -8.83 -30.54
CA HIS A 70 -25.48 -8.30 -31.85
C HIS A 70 -26.68 -8.04 -32.78
N VAL A 71 -27.86 -8.54 -32.44
CA VAL A 71 -29.07 -8.44 -33.25
C VAL A 71 -30.15 -7.63 -32.54
N LEU A 72 -30.32 -7.80 -31.23
CA LEU A 72 -31.25 -7.02 -30.43
C LEU A 72 -30.67 -6.71 -29.06
N ASP A 73 -30.76 -5.45 -28.65
CA ASP A 73 -30.64 -5.09 -27.25
C ASP A 73 -31.94 -5.42 -26.49
N ALA A 74 -31.94 -5.23 -25.17
CA ALA A 74 -33.06 -5.57 -24.30
C ALA A 74 -34.35 -4.82 -24.68
N GLU A 75 -34.25 -3.55 -25.04
CA GLU A 75 -35.38 -2.74 -25.50
C GLU A 75 -35.90 -3.18 -26.86
N GLY A 76 -35.00 -3.48 -27.81
CA GLY A 76 -35.34 -4.03 -29.11
C GLY A 76 -36.06 -5.38 -29.01
N LEU A 77 -35.68 -6.22 -28.05
CA LEU A 77 -36.38 -7.48 -27.76
C LEU A 77 -37.80 -7.24 -27.23
N VAL A 78 -38.01 -6.19 -26.40
CA VAL A 78 -39.33 -5.79 -25.91
C VAL A 78 -40.20 -5.22 -27.04
N LEU A 79 -39.63 -4.41 -27.94
CA LEU A 79 -40.32 -3.92 -29.14
C LEU A 79 -40.72 -5.08 -30.06
N LEU A 80 -39.80 -6.02 -30.29
CA LEU A 80 -40.07 -7.24 -31.06
C LEU A 80 -41.20 -8.07 -30.44
N ALA A 81 -41.23 -8.19 -29.11
CA ALA A 81 -42.31 -8.87 -28.41
C ALA A 81 -43.67 -8.19 -28.67
N GLY A 82 -43.69 -6.85 -28.77
CA GLY A 82 -44.88 -6.06 -29.10
C GLY A 82 -45.40 -6.35 -30.49
N GLU A 83 -44.49 -6.40 -31.47
CA GLU A 83 -44.82 -6.73 -32.84
C GLU A 83 -45.32 -8.15 -33.00
N LEU A 84 -44.67 -9.11 -32.35
CA LEU A 84 -45.12 -10.50 -32.33
C LEU A 84 -46.49 -10.65 -31.67
N ALA A 85 -46.71 -9.97 -30.53
CA ALA A 85 -48.00 -9.96 -29.85
C ALA A 85 -49.12 -9.36 -30.72
N ARG A 86 -48.83 -8.28 -31.46
CA ARG A 86 -49.77 -7.65 -32.39
C ARG A 86 -50.13 -8.59 -33.54
N GLU A 87 -49.14 -9.27 -34.13
CA GLU A 87 -49.38 -10.26 -35.18
C GLU A 87 -50.24 -11.43 -34.66
N LEU A 88 -49.91 -11.99 -33.50
CA LEU A 88 -50.68 -13.06 -32.86
C LEU A 88 -52.13 -12.65 -32.51
N GLY A 89 -52.34 -11.39 -32.11
CA GLY A 89 -53.67 -10.86 -31.78
C GLY A 89 -54.53 -10.52 -33.01
N SER A 90 -53.91 -10.22 -34.15
CA SER A 90 -54.60 -9.84 -35.39
C SER A 90 -55.29 -11.00 -36.12
N GLY A 91 -54.96 -12.26 -35.77
CA GLY A 91 -55.60 -13.45 -36.33
C GLY A 91 -55.43 -13.63 -37.84
N SER A 92 -54.43 -12.98 -38.46
CA SER A 92 -54.25 -13.00 -39.91
C SER A 92 -53.80 -14.36 -40.42
N ALA A 93 -54.76 -15.15 -40.90
CA ALA A 93 -54.51 -16.18 -41.88
C ALA A 93 -54.18 -15.50 -43.22
N ALA A 94 -52.93 -15.63 -43.66
CA ALA A 94 -52.48 -15.37 -45.03
C ALA A 94 -52.89 -14.02 -45.66
N ALA A 95 -52.14 -12.95 -45.35
CA ALA A 95 -51.95 -11.89 -46.33
C ALA A 95 -51.05 -12.41 -47.47
N SER A 96 -51.40 -12.13 -48.72
CA SER A 96 -50.65 -12.57 -49.90
C SER A 96 -49.20 -12.06 -49.89
N PRO A 97 -48.21 -12.82 -50.40
CA PRO A 97 -46.79 -12.44 -50.39
C PRO A 97 -46.43 -11.21 -51.24
N ASP A 98 -47.34 -10.73 -52.10
CA ASP A 98 -47.11 -9.70 -53.13
C ASP A 98 -47.95 -8.42 -52.91
N ALA A 99 -48.30 -8.07 -51.67
CA ALA A 99 -48.85 -6.74 -51.40
C ALA A 99 -47.71 -5.70 -51.45
N ASP A 100 -47.75 -4.80 -52.43
CA ASP A 100 -46.86 -3.66 -52.59
C ASP A 100 -46.74 -2.90 -51.26
N PRO A 101 -45.53 -2.62 -50.73
CA PRO A 101 -45.38 -1.90 -49.47
C PRO A 101 -45.97 -0.49 -49.62
N GLY A 102 -46.97 -0.17 -48.80
CA GLY A 102 -47.54 1.18 -48.74
C GLY A 102 -46.53 2.20 -48.20
N GLU A 103 -46.87 3.48 -48.32
CA GLU A 103 -46.05 4.67 -47.99
C GLU A 103 -45.58 4.81 -46.52
N ASP A 104 -45.80 3.81 -45.65
CA ASP A 104 -45.41 3.79 -44.22
C ASP A 104 -44.56 2.53 -43.90
N GLU A 105 -43.42 2.34 -44.58
CA GLU A 105 -42.43 1.33 -44.16
C GLU A 105 -41.71 1.78 -42.86
N PRO A 106 -41.52 0.89 -41.87
CA PRO A 106 -40.82 1.25 -40.65
C PRO A 106 -39.32 1.43 -40.93
N LEU A 107 -38.72 2.46 -40.29
CA LEU A 107 -37.28 2.67 -40.25
C LEU A 107 -36.55 1.37 -39.88
N GLN A 108 -35.58 0.97 -40.70
CA GLN A 108 -34.79 -0.24 -40.52
C GLN A 108 -33.47 0.07 -39.83
N TYR A 109 -32.79 -0.97 -39.32
CA TYR A 109 -31.50 -0.79 -38.65
C TYR A 109 -30.39 -0.33 -39.61
N VAL A 110 -30.41 -0.77 -40.88
CA VAL A 110 -29.50 -0.29 -41.92
C VAL A 110 -29.57 1.22 -42.10
N ASP A 111 -30.76 1.82 -42.05
CA ASP A 111 -30.95 3.28 -42.14
C ASP A 111 -30.26 3.99 -40.97
N VAL A 112 -30.36 3.40 -39.77
CA VAL A 112 -29.68 3.93 -38.58
C VAL A 112 -28.16 3.78 -38.69
N ALA A 113 -27.68 2.65 -39.22
CA ALA A 113 -26.26 2.42 -39.41
C ALA A 113 -25.67 3.45 -40.38
N GLU A 114 -26.30 3.69 -41.53
CA GLU A 114 -25.85 4.69 -42.50
C GLU A 114 -25.86 6.11 -41.90
N TRP A 115 -26.96 6.49 -41.25
CA TRP A 115 -27.06 7.77 -40.55
C TRP A 115 -25.96 7.96 -39.50
N LEU A 116 -25.67 6.92 -38.71
CA LEU A 116 -24.64 6.98 -37.67
C LEU A 116 -23.23 7.15 -38.25
N HIS A 117 -22.94 6.59 -39.43
CA HIS A 117 -21.67 6.82 -40.12
C HIS A 117 -21.51 8.29 -40.54
N GLU A 118 -22.59 8.93 -40.99
CA GLU A 118 -22.60 10.36 -41.33
C GLU A 118 -22.39 11.22 -40.08
N VAL A 119 -23.09 10.91 -38.99
CA VAL A 119 -22.96 11.61 -37.70
C VAL A 119 -21.53 11.52 -37.15
N LEU A 120 -20.92 10.32 -37.17
CA LEU A 120 -19.57 10.11 -36.65
C LEU A 120 -18.46 10.71 -37.53
N ALA A 121 -18.77 11.02 -38.79
CA ALA A 121 -17.87 11.71 -39.70
C ALA A 121 -17.86 13.24 -39.49
N ASP A 122 -18.83 13.79 -38.74
CA ASP A 122 -18.92 15.22 -38.43
C ASP A 122 -17.77 15.66 -37.48
N PRO A 123 -17.09 16.81 -37.73
CA PRO A 123 -16.14 17.41 -36.79
C PRO A 123 -16.68 17.61 -35.36
N GLU A 124 -17.97 17.88 -35.16
CA GLU A 124 -18.58 18.01 -33.83
C GLU A 124 -18.49 16.70 -33.04
N ALA A 125 -18.63 15.55 -33.71
CA ALA A 125 -18.45 14.25 -33.11
C ALA A 125 -17.01 14.03 -32.62
N ALA A 126 -15.99 14.59 -33.28
CA ALA A 126 -14.61 14.51 -32.81
C ALA A 126 -14.40 15.22 -31.46
N GLY A 127 -15.01 16.40 -31.28
CA GLY A 127 -14.94 17.14 -30.00
C GLY A 127 -15.67 16.45 -28.86
N ALA A 128 -16.86 15.89 -29.14
CA ALA A 128 -17.61 15.10 -28.17
C ALA A 128 -16.86 13.82 -27.76
N ARG A 129 -16.26 13.11 -28.73
CA ARG A 129 -15.42 11.92 -28.48
C ARG A 129 -14.20 12.24 -27.65
N ALA A 130 -13.43 13.27 -27.98
CA ALA A 130 -12.27 13.67 -27.18
C ALA A 130 -12.63 13.99 -25.73
N SER A 131 -13.80 14.64 -25.52
CA SER A 131 -14.32 14.93 -24.18
C SER A 131 -14.71 13.65 -23.42
N GLN A 132 -15.34 12.69 -24.11
CA GLN A 132 -15.66 11.38 -23.54
C GLN A 132 -14.41 10.53 -23.28
N GLU A 133 -13.47 10.42 -24.20
CA GLU A 133 -12.19 9.73 -24.03
C GLU A 133 -11.42 10.25 -22.82
N LYS A 134 -11.44 11.57 -22.60
CA LYS A 134 -10.91 12.17 -21.36
C LYS A 134 -11.64 11.70 -20.10
N ALA A 135 -12.95 11.48 -20.15
CA ALA A 135 -13.68 10.86 -19.04
C ALA A 135 -13.29 9.37 -18.86
N HIS A 136 -12.80 8.71 -19.91
CA HIS A 136 -12.31 7.33 -19.90
C HIS A 136 -10.84 7.22 -19.43
N SER A 137 -10.04 8.29 -19.42
CA SER A 137 -8.61 8.25 -19.08
C SER A 137 -8.28 7.88 -17.61
N GLY A 138 -9.27 7.48 -16.79
CA GLY A 138 -9.11 7.03 -15.40
C GLY A 138 -9.23 5.51 -15.22
N TYR A 139 -8.88 4.73 -16.24
CA TYR A 139 -9.04 3.27 -16.24
C TYR A 139 -8.28 2.55 -15.14
N ASP A 140 -7.07 3.02 -14.83
CA ASP A 140 -6.23 2.41 -13.80
C ASP A 140 -6.93 2.40 -12.44
N GLU A 141 -7.68 3.45 -12.09
CA GLU A 141 -8.46 3.53 -10.84
C GLU A 141 -9.59 2.50 -10.81
N ALA A 142 -10.21 2.22 -11.97
CA ALA A 142 -11.30 1.28 -12.11
C ALA A 142 -10.80 -0.18 -12.07
N GLU A 143 -9.66 -0.46 -12.70
CA GLU A 143 -9.01 -1.78 -12.64
C GLU A 143 -8.53 -2.09 -11.21
N GLU A 144 -7.91 -1.11 -10.56
CA GLU A 144 -7.49 -1.23 -9.16
C GLU A 144 -8.70 -1.46 -8.24
N THR A 145 -9.81 -0.74 -8.48
CA THR A 145 -11.06 -0.94 -7.74
C THR A 145 -11.56 -2.38 -7.88
N VAL A 146 -11.58 -2.93 -9.09
CA VAL A 146 -12.00 -4.32 -9.30
C VAL A 146 -11.02 -5.29 -8.65
N ALA A 147 -9.71 -5.09 -8.79
CA ALA A 147 -8.70 -5.93 -8.13
C ALA A 147 -8.91 -5.94 -6.61
N ARG A 148 -9.20 -4.78 -6.01
CA ARG A 148 -9.57 -4.66 -4.59
C ARG A 148 -10.86 -5.41 -4.26
N LEU A 149 -11.91 -5.32 -5.08
CA LEU A 149 -13.14 -6.10 -4.89
C LEU A 149 -12.91 -7.62 -4.98
N ARG A 150 -12.14 -8.09 -5.97
CA ARG A 150 -11.75 -9.50 -6.13
C ARG A 150 -10.99 -10.02 -4.93
N SER A 151 -10.11 -9.17 -4.38
CA SER A 151 -9.38 -9.49 -3.16
C SER A 151 -10.26 -9.61 -1.91
N LEU A 152 -11.58 -9.41 -1.97
CA LEU A 152 -12.49 -9.71 -0.85
C LEU A 152 -12.86 -11.20 -0.72
N ARG A 153 -12.61 -11.99 -1.78
CA ARG A 153 -12.93 -13.43 -1.79
C ARG A 153 -11.87 -14.23 -1.02
N PRO A 154 -12.21 -15.18 -0.13
CA PRO A 154 -11.22 -15.99 0.58
C PRO A 154 -10.31 -16.80 -0.37
N ALA A 155 -9.00 -16.86 -0.09
CA ALA A 155 -8.02 -17.60 -0.90
C ALA A 155 -8.27 -19.12 -0.99
N ARG A 156 -8.87 -19.71 0.07
CA ARG A 156 -9.15 -21.17 0.15
C ARG A 156 -10.51 -21.59 -0.42
N SER A 157 -11.26 -20.70 -1.05
CA SER A 157 -12.49 -21.10 -1.76
C SER A 157 -12.13 -21.80 -3.07
N ALA A 158 -11.79 -23.08 -2.95
CA ALA A 158 -11.64 -24.03 -4.04
C ALA A 158 -12.78 -23.88 -5.05
N SER A 159 -12.42 -24.05 -6.31
CA SER A 159 -13.23 -23.99 -7.52
C SER A 159 -14.64 -24.59 -7.36
N ASN A 160 -15.60 -23.78 -6.94
CA ASN A 160 -16.93 -23.90 -7.51
C ASN A 160 -16.87 -23.20 -8.86
N ALA A 161 -16.45 -23.95 -9.88
CA ALA A 161 -16.53 -23.58 -11.30
C ALA A 161 -17.99 -23.47 -11.81
N GLY A 162 -18.97 -23.36 -10.91
CA GLY A 162 -20.26 -22.81 -11.23
C GLY A 162 -20.11 -21.31 -11.21
N GLY A 163 -19.88 -20.69 -12.37
CA GLY A 163 -19.84 -19.24 -12.51
C GLY A 163 -21.01 -18.61 -11.74
N VAL A 164 -20.75 -17.52 -11.03
CA VAL A 164 -21.80 -16.78 -10.34
C VAL A 164 -22.86 -16.42 -11.39
N ARG A 165 -23.98 -17.15 -11.41
CA ARG A 165 -25.20 -16.64 -12.03
C ARG A 165 -25.53 -15.35 -11.28
N ALA A 166 -25.87 -14.31 -12.03
CA ALA A 166 -26.51 -13.09 -11.57
C ALA A 166 -27.09 -13.23 -10.15
N ARG A 167 -26.42 -12.70 -9.12
CA ARG A 167 -27.08 -12.55 -7.82
C ARG A 167 -28.10 -11.43 -7.99
N VAL A 168 -29.34 -11.69 -7.58
CA VAL A 168 -30.43 -10.74 -7.70
C VAL A 168 -30.80 -10.25 -6.31
N ARG A 169 -30.84 -8.92 -6.13
CA ARG A 169 -31.38 -8.27 -4.95
C ARG A 169 -32.50 -7.34 -5.37
N THR A 170 -33.61 -7.37 -4.64
CA THR A 170 -34.79 -6.57 -4.98
C THR A 170 -34.91 -5.37 -4.05
N VAL A 171 -35.21 -4.21 -4.63
CA VAL A 171 -35.51 -2.94 -3.93
C VAL A 171 -36.87 -2.44 -4.39
N THR A 172 -37.66 -1.86 -3.49
CA THR A 172 -38.95 -1.24 -3.82
C THR A 172 -38.82 0.29 -3.80
N LEU A 173 -39.22 0.93 -4.89
CA LEU A 173 -39.25 2.38 -5.06
C LEU A 173 -40.70 2.87 -5.20
N PRO A 174 -41.09 4.01 -4.58
CA PRO A 174 -42.44 4.56 -4.70
C PRO A 174 -42.83 4.81 -6.16
N GLU A 175 -44.09 4.58 -6.49
CA GLU A 175 -44.65 4.74 -7.84
C GLU A 175 -44.46 6.17 -8.41
N LEU A 176 -44.40 7.18 -7.53
CA LEU A 176 -44.17 8.58 -7.87
C LEU A 176 -42.71 8.92 -8.20
N TYR A 177 -41.77 7.98 -8.13
CA TYR A 177 -40.37 8.22 -8.47
C TYR A 177 -40.17 8.22 -10.01
N PRO A 178 -39.83 9.38 -10.63
CA PRO A 178 -39.67 9.47 -12.08
C PRO A 178 -38.62 8.49 -12.59
N ALA A 179 -38.82 7.92 -13.78
CA ALA A 179 -37.91 6.91 -14.34
C ALA A 179 -36.47 7.43 -14.53
N ASP A 180 -36.32 8.68 -14.97
CA ASP A 180 -35.02 9.33 -15.12
C ASP A 180 -34.34 9.61 -13.77
N ASP A 181 -35.13 9.83 -12.72
CA ASP A 181 -34.61 9.95 -11.35
C ASP A 181 -34.20 8.60 -10.77
N THR A 182 -34.93 7.53 -11.09
CA THR A 182 -34.58 6.18 -10.65
C THR A 182 -33.20 5.76 -11.17
N GLU A 183 -32.93 5.96 -12.46
CA GLU A 183 -31.62 5.61 -13.04
C GLU A 183 -30.48 6.36 -12.34
N ALA A 184 -30.61 7.68 -12.19
CA ALA A 184 -29.58 8.52 -11.57
C ALA A 184 -29.31 8.12 -10.11
N VAL A 185 -30.35 7.77 -9.35
CA VAL A 185 -30.21 7.29 -7.96
C VAL A 185 -29.51 5.94 -7.87
N LEU A 186 -29.86 5.00 -8.74
CA LEU A 186 -29.25 3.67 -8.77
C LEU A 186 -27.78 3.75 -9.18
N LEU A 187 -27.47 4.58 -10.19
CA LEU A 187 -26.08 4.84 -10.60
C LEU A 187 -25.30 5.57 -9.50
N ALA A 188 -25.89 6.56 -8.84
CA ALA A 188 -25.25 7.23 -7.69
C ALA A 188 -24.97 6.26 -6.53
N ALA A 189 -25.91 5.37 -6.21
CA ALA A 189 -25.72 4.33 -5.21
C ALA A 189 -24.59 3.37 -5.60
N TRP A 190 -24.54 2.96 -6.87
CA TRP A 190 -23.45 2.13 -7.40
C TRP A 190 -22.08 2.79 -7.27
N LEU A 191 -21.98 4.05 -7.69
CA LEU A 191 -20.79 4.88 -7.58
C LEU A 191 -20.32 5.01 -6.12
N VAL A 192 -21.23 5.27 -5.17
CA VAL A 192 -20.92 5.34 -3.73
C VAL A 192 -20.42 4.00 -3.20
N VAL A 193 -21.05 2.88 -3.58
CA VAL A 193 -20.62 1.54 -3.14
C VAL A 193 -19.23 1.22 -3.67
N LEU A 194 -18.98 1.44 -4.97
CA LEU A 194 -17.67 1.24 -5.57
C LEU A 194 -16.59 2.10 -4.89
N HIS A 195 -16.88 3.38 -4.64
CA HIS A 195 -15.97 4.27 -3.92
C HIS A 195 -15.61 3.75 -2.54
N ARG A 196 -16.59 3.24 -1.78
CA ARG A 196 -16.38 2.84 -0.39
C ARG A 196 -15.78 1.44 -0.22
N PHE A 197 -16.07 0.52 -1.13
CA PHE A 197 -15.42 -0.80 -1.15
C PHE A 197 -14.03 -0.75 -1.82
N GLY A 198 -13.88 0.09 -2.85
CA GLY A 198 -12.66 0.22 -3.63
C GLY A 198 -11.67 1.25 -3.08
N GLY A 199 -12.10 2.22 -2.27
CA GLY A 199 -11.26 3.31 -1.74
C GLY A 199 -10.86 4.38 -2.76
N ALA A 200 -11.35 4.31 -3.99
CA ALA A 200 -10.98 5.22 -5.08
C ALA A 200 -11.65 6.60 -4.93
N GLN A 201 -10.87 7.68 -4.99
CA GLN A 201 -11.38 9.06 -4.86
C GLN A 201 -12.07 9.57 -6.14
N ALA A 202 -11.84 8.90 -7.26
CA ALA A 202 -12.56 9.11 -8.51
C ALA A 202 -12.81 7.76 -9.18
N LEU A 203 -13.90 7.66 -9.92
CA LEU A 203 -14.31 6.46 -10.64
C LEU A 203 -14.89 6.84 -11.99
N SER A 204 -14.55 6.06 -13.01
CA SER A 204 -15.21 6.09 -14.31
C SER A 204 -16.00 4.79 -14.49
N VAL A 205 -17.30 4.90 -14.75
CA VAL A 205 -18.21 3.77 -14.96
C VAL A 205 -18.86 3.91 -16.32
N ARG A 206 -18.83 2.86 -17.14
CA ARG A 206 -19.58 2.85 -18.41
C ARG A 206 -21.07 2.69 -18.14
N VAL A 207 -21.88 3.50 -18.78
CA VAL A 207 -23.33 3.48 -18.62
C VAL A 207 -23.99 3.17 -19.96
N SER A 208 -24.86 2.15 -19.99
CA SER A 208 -25.66 1.85 -21.18
C SER A 208 -26.63 2.98 -21.46
N THR A 209 -26.63 3.52 -22.67
CA THR A 209 -27.52 4.58 -23.12
C THR A 209 -28.10 4.21 -24.48
N GLY A 210 -29.42 4.26 -24.62
CA GLY A 210 -30.06 3.96 -25.90
C GLY A 210 -29.94 5.14 -26.88
N LEU A 211 -29.64 4.87 -28.15
CA LEU A 211 -29.82 5.84 -29.24
C LEU A 211 -31.30 6.18 -29.45
N ARG A 212 -32.22 5.45 -28.81
CA ARG A 212 -33.67 5.74 -28.78
C ARG A 212 -34.04 7.02 -28.01
N GLU A 213 -33.06 7.68 -27.39
CA GLU A 213 -33.21 9.08 -26.94
C GLU A 213 -33.45 10.01 -28.14
N VAL A 214 -32.91 9.68 -29.32
CA VAL A 214 -33.26 10.31 -30.59
C VAL A 214 -34.70 9.91 -30.93
N PRO A 215 -35.67 10.85 -30.98
CA PRO A 215 -37.10 10.53 -31.10
C PRO A 215 -37.45 9.65 -32.30
N GLN A 216 -36.75 9.82 -33.42
CA GLN A 216 -36.93 9.09 -34.67
C GLN A 216 -36.53 7.61 -34.54
N LEU A 217 -35.64 7.28 -33.61
CA LEU A 217 -35.12 5.92 -33.42
C LEU A 217 -35.94 5.09 -32.42
N LYS A 218 -36.88 5.71 -31.68
CA LYS A 218 -37.75 5.03 -30.71
C LYS A 218 -38.45 3.77 -31.24
N PRO A 219 -39.04 3.74 -32.46
CA PRO A 219 -39.72 2.55 -32.96
C PRO A 219 -38.77 1.52 -33.58
N VAL A 220 -37.48 1.83 -33.74
CA VAL A 220 -36.55 0.97 -34.49
C VAL A 220 -36.18 -0.26 -33.67
N ILE A 221 -36.38 -1.43 -34.27
CA ILE A 221 -35.98 -2.73 -33.74
C ILE A 221 -34.53 -2.99 -34.18
N GLY A 222 -33.61 -3.05 -33.21
CA GLY A 222 -32.18 -3.30 -33.46
C GLY A 222 -31.32 -3.03 -32.22
N PRO A 223 -30.01 -3.31 -32.29
CA PRO A 223 -29.06 -3.10 -31.19
C PRO A 223 -28.65 -1.63 -31.11
N LEU A 224 -29.48 -0.81 -30.47
CA LEU A 224 -29.31 0.64 -30.39
C LEU A 224 -28.74 1.10 -29.05
N THR A 225 -28.01 0.24 -28.35
CA THR A 225 -27.37 0.56 -27.07
C THR A 225 -25.93 1.01 -27.30
N ALA A 226 -25.63 2.25 -26.94
CA ALA A 226 -24.28 2.77 -26.83
C ALA A 226 -23.79 2.70 -25.38
N TRP A 227 -22.47 2.68 -25.20
CA TRP A 227 -21.83 2.65 -23.89
C TRP A 227 -20.84 3.81 -23.77
N THR A 228 -21.13 4.73 -22.88
CA THR A 228 -20.31 5.93 -22.65
C THR A 228 -20.00 6.08 -21.16
N ALA A 229 -18.89 6.72 -20.80
CA ALA A 229 -18.44 6.77 -19.41
C ALA A 229 -19.04 7.95 -18.65
N VAL A 230 -19.39 7.69 -17.40
CA VAL A 230 -19.65 8.71 -16.38
C VAL A 230 -18.49 8.68 -15.40
N ARG A 231 -17.75 9.79 -15.33
CA ARG A 231 -16.70 9.99 -14.31
C ARG A 231 -17.25 10.77 -13.13
N HIS A 232 -17.00 10.27 -11.93
CA HIS A 232 -17.38 10.92 -10.69
C HIS A 232 -16.19 11.03 -9.74
N GLU A 233 -15.97 12.24 -9.21
CA GLU A 233 -15.02 12.52 -8.14
C GLU A 233 -15.75 12.63 -6.81
N PHE A 234 -15.28 11.92 -5.80
CA PHE A 234 -15.88 11.84 -4.49
C PHE A 234 -15.23 12.85 -3.53
N ASP A 235 -16.08 13.45 -2.73
CA ASP A 235 -15.70 14.27 -1.58
C ASP A 235 -16.60 13.79 -0.45
N ALA A 236 -16.00 13.34 0.64
CA ALA A 236 -16.74 12.71 1.73
C ALA A 236 -17.71 13.66 2.44
N GLY A 237 -17.50 14.98 2.31
CA GLY A 237 -18.41 16.02 2.78
C GLY A 237 -19.67 16.19 1.94
N ARG A 238 -19.69 15.74 0.68
CA ARG A 238 -20.88 15.80 -0.18
C ARG A 238 -21.98 14.89 0.33
N THR A 239 -23.23 15.28 0.09
CA THR A 239 -24.42 14.50 0.45
C THR A 239 -24.80 13.52 -0.65
N LEU A 240 -25.63 12.53 -0.32
CA LEU A 240 -26.21 11.63 -1.33
C LEU A 240 -26.97 12.42 -2.40
N ASP A 241 -27.70 13.48 -2.03
CA ASP A 241 -28.43 14.32 -2.97
C ASP A 241 -27.49 15.04 -3.95
N ASP A 242 -26.32 15.51 -3.47
CA ASP A 242 -25.32 16.13 -4.33
C ASP A 242 -24.78 15.14 -5.39
N VAL A 243 -24.54 13.89 -4.99
CA VAL A 243 -24.11 12.83 -5.92
C VAL A 243 -25.20 12.54 -6.94
N VAL A 244 -26.46 12.39 -6.49
CA VAL A 244 -27.60 12.14 -7.39
C VAL A 244 -27.77 13.29 -8.37
N ALA A 245 -27.70 14.54 -7.91
CA ALA A 245 -27.82 15.72 -8.76
C ALA A 245 -26.69 15.78 -9.80
N LYS A 246 -25.44 15.49 -9.40
CA LYS A 246 -24.30 15.46 -10.31
C LYS A 246 -24.40 14.32 -11.32
N THR A 247 -24.81 13.13 -10.87
CA THR A 247 -25.06 11.98 -11.75
C THR A 247 -26.18 12.29 -12.74
N ARG A 248 -27.28 12.92 -12.30
CA ARG A 248 -28.39 13.35 -13.17
C ARG A 248 -27.90 14.32 -14.25
N ALA A 249 -27.14 15.34 -13.86
CA ALA A 249 -26.58 16.32 -14.81
C ALA A 249 -25.62 15.65 -15.81
N ALA A 250 -24.75 14.75 -15.35
CA ALA A 250 -23.84 14.00 -16.21
C ALA A 250 -24.59 13.10 -17.20
N ARG A 251 -25.65 12.41 -16.74
CA ARG A 251 -26.50 11.58 -17.60
C ARG A 251 -27.26 12.40 -18.63
N ALA A 252 -27.79 13.56 -18.26
CA ALA A 252 -28.45 14.46 -19.20
C ALA A 252 -27.48 14.89 -20.32
N ALA A 253 -26.29 15.39 -19.97
CA ALA A 253 -25.28 15.79 -20.93
C ALA A 253 -24.81 14.63 -21.82
N GLN A 254 -24.72 13.41 -21.26
CA GLN A 254 -24.34 12.21 -22.00
C GLN A 254 -25.41 11.77 -23.01
N ARG A 255 -26.70 11.92 -22.68
CA ARG A 255 -27.81 11.59 -23.58
C ARG A 255 -27.93 12.59 -24.74
N GLU A 256 -27.52 13.85 -24.54
CA GLU A 256 -27.52 14.88 -25.60
C GLU A 256 -26.50 14.61 -26.72
N VAL A 257 -25.48 13.79 -26.48
CA VAL A 257 -24.38 13.53 -27.43
C VAL A 257 -24.16 12.04 -27.70
N VAL A 258 -25.18 11.21 -27.44
CA VAL A 258 -25.04 9.74 -27.46
C VAL A 258 -24.69 9.22 -28.86
N GLU A 259 -25.27 9.81 -29.91
CA GLU A 259 -24.99 9.49 -31.31
C GLU A 259 -23.59 9.94 -31.75
N LEU A 260 -23.08 11.03 -31.17
CA LEU A 260 -21.75 11.57 -31.47
C LEU A 260 -20.62 10.73 -30.87
N THR A 261 -20.94 9.83 -29.92
CA THR A 261 -19.97 9.13 -29.07
C THR A 261 -20.16 7.62 -29.09
N SER A 262 -20.98 7.11 -30.01
CA SER A 262 -21.37 5.70 -30.07
C SER A 262 -20.22 4.75 -30.43
N ASP A 263 -19.19 5.21 -31.15
CA ASP A 263 -17.99 4.42 -31.52
C ASP A 263 -17.13 4.06 -30.30
N LEU A 264 -17.16 4.88 -29.24
CA LEU A 264 -16.52 4.61 -27.95
C LEU A 264 -17.12 3.40 -27.22
N SER A 265 -18.24 2.84 -27.70
CA SER A 265 -18.78 1.57 -27.20
C SER A 265 -17.82 0.39 -27.37
N SER A 266 -16.81 0.52 -28.23
CA SER A 266 -15.74 -0.47 -28.43
C SER A 266 -14.64 -0.42 -27.36
N VAL A 267 -14.52 0.68 -26.61
CA VAL A 267 -13.49 0.84 -25.58
C VAL A 267 -13.82 -0.02 -24.37
N ASN A 268 -12.91 -0.92 -23.99
CA ASN A 268 -13.11 -1.80 -22.84
C ASN A 268 -12.98 -1.02 -21.52
N ALA A 269 -13.82 -1.34 -20.55
CA ALA A 269 -13.74 -0.83 -19.18
C ALA A 269 -14.02 -1.95 -18.18
N PRO A 270 -13.42 -1.89 -16.98
CA PRO A 270 -13.65 -2.88 -15.94
C PRO A 270 -14.94 -2.62 -15.14
N LEU A 271 -15.57 -1.44 -15.23
CA LEU A 271 -16.77 -1.10 -14.47
C LEU A 271 -17.91 -0.62 -15.39
N ALA A 272 -19.10 -1.19 -15.20
CA ALA A 272 -20.28 -0.87 -16.00
C ALA A 272 -21.58 -0.78 -15.18
N PHE A 273 -22.56 -0.06 -15.71
CA PHE A 273 -23.91 0.09 -15.18
C PHE A 273 -24.93 0.04 -16.32
N SER A 274 -26.02 -0.70 -16.11
CA SER A 274 -27.16 -0.71 -17.04
C SER A 274 -28.47 -0.55 -16.30
N TYR A 275 -29.37 0.22 -16.90
CA TYR A 275 -30.72 0.41 -16.40
C TYR A 275 -31.72 0.04 -17.50
N LEU A 276 -32.69 -0.79 -17.14
CA LEU A 276 -33.74 -1.29 -18.04
C LEU A 276 -35.10 -1.05 -17.41
N SER A 277 -35.98 -0.36 -18.13
CA SER A 277 -37.38 -0.21 -17.74
C SER A 277 -38.24 -1.18 -18.54
N VAL A 278 -38.86 -2.13 -17.85
CA VAL A 278 -39.64 -3.20 -18.49
C VAL A 278 -41.13 -2.91 -18.29
N PRO A 279 -41.93 -2.77 -19.37
CA PRO A 279 -43.36 -2.60 -19.25
C PRO A 279 -44.02 -3.89 -18.71
N GLU A 280 -45.04 -3.75 -17.86
CA GLU A 280 -45.78 -4.91 -17.34
C GLU A 280 -46.52 -5.67 -18.45
N ARG A 281 -46.90 -4.95 -19.52
CA ARG A 281 -47.63 -5.51 -20.65
C ARG A 281 -47.11 -5.00 -21.97
N VAL A 282 -47.11 -5.88 -22.97
CA VAL A 282 -46.66 -5.61 -24.34
C VAL A 282 -47.67 -6.25 -25.29
N GLY A 283 -48.32 -5.44 -26.13
CA GLY A 283 -49.32 -5.94 -27.11
C GLY A 283 -50.47 -6.77 -26.50
N GLY A 284 -50.85 -6.49 -25.25
CA GLY A 284 -51.87 -7.25 -24.53
C GLY A 284 -51.37 -8.49 -23.78
N TRP A 285 -50.08 -8.83 -23.86
CA TRP A 285 -49.43 -9.93 -23.13
C TRP A 285 -48.71 -9.41 -21.89
N SER A 286 -48.62 -10.20 -20.82
CA SER A 286 -47.85 -9.84 -19.61
C SER A 286 -46.38 -10.22 -19.76
N VAL A 287 -45.47 -9.30 -19.45
CA VAL A 287 -44.03 -9.60 -19.41
C VAL A 287 -43.70 -10.24 -18.06
N VAL A 288 -43.39 -11.53 -18.06
CA VAL A 288 -43.13 -12.31 -16.83
C VAL A 288 -41.73 -12.06 -16.29
N SER A 289 -40.74 -12.03 -17.19
CA SER A 289 -39.34 -11.82 -16.85
C SER A 289 -38.59 -11.28 -18.05
N LEU A 290 -37.61 -10.42 -17.79
CA LEU A 290 -36.57 -10.05 -18.76
C LEU A 290 -35.24 -10.29 -18.07
N ALA A 291 -34.41 -11.13 -18.67
CA ALA A 291 -33.06 -11.38 -18.22
C ALA A 291 -32.10 -11.00 -19.34
N VAL A 292 -31.08 -10.22 -19.00
CA VAL A 292 -29.96 -9.94 -19.88
C VAL A 292 -28.78 -10.73 -19.34
N SER A 293 -28.37 -11.77 -20.05
CA SER A 293 -27.17 -12.55 -19.72
C SER A 293 -26.11 -12.25 -20.76
N GLY A 294 -24.92 -11.82 -20.32
CA GLY A 294 -23.80 -11.63 -21.23
C GLY A 294 -22.48 -11.57 -20.49
N THR A 295 -21.43 -12.10 -21.13
CA THR A 295 -20.04 -11.94 -20.71
C THR A 295 -19.50 -10.63 -21.29
N GLY A 296 -20.13 -9.51 -20.92
CA GLY A 296 -19.52 -8.20 -21.18
C GLY A 296 -18.18 -8.11 -20.43
N PRO A 297 -17.21 -7.34 -20.94
CA PRO A 297 -15.97 -7.09 -20.23
C PRO A 297 -16.26 -6.37 -18.90
N GLY A 298 -15.52 -6.71 -17.85
CA GLY A 298 -15.62 -6.04 -16.54
C GLY A 298 -16.66 -6.59 -15.56
N LEU A 299 -16.98 -5.78 -14.56
CA LEU A 299 -17.98 -5.94 -13.53
C LEU A 299 -19.15 -4.96 -13.78
N ARG A 300 -20.36 -5.50 -13.97
CA ARG A 300 -21.55 -4.73 -14.35
C ARG A 300 -22.66 -4.86 -13.32
N LEU A 301 -23.22 -3.72 -12.90
CA LEU A 301 -24.49 -3.66 -12.18
C LEU A 301 -25.63 -3.39 -13.18
N THR A 302 -26.55 -4.34 -13.32
CA THR A 302 -27.78 -4.19 -14.12
C THR A 302 -28.98 -3.99 -13.19
N ALA A 303 -29.73 -2.92 -13.37
CA ALA A 303 -30.95 -2.64 -12.65
C ALA A 303 -32.17 -2.74 -13.58
N VAL A 304 -33.11 -3.63 -13.26
CA VAL A 304 -34.32 -3.87 -14.04
C VAL A 304 -35.54 -3.38 -13.26
N ARG A 305 -36.18 -2.31 -13.73
CA ARG A 305 -37.41 -1.76 -13.14
C ARG A 305 -38.65 -2.41 -13.74
N ARG A 306 -39.56 -2.85 -12.87
CA ARG A 306 -40.92 -3.33 -13.19
C ARG A 306 -41.90 -2.70 -12.19
N GLY A 307 -42.61 -1.65 -12.60
CA GLY A 307 -43.48 -0.90 -11.70
C GLY A 307 -42.71 -0.23 -10.56
N ASP A 308 -43.05 -0.59 -9.32
CA ASP A 308 -42.39 -0.17 -8.08
C ASP A 308 -41.17 -1.04 -7.71
N LEU A 309 -40.95 -2.14 -8.43
CA LEU A 309 -39.90 -3.10 -8.14
C LEU A 309 -38.64 -2.83 -8.98
N VAL A 310 -37.47 -2.88 -8.36
CA VAL A 310 -36.17 -2.89 -9.05
C VAL A 310 -35.40 -4.15 -8.68
N GLU A 311 -35.07 -4.95 -9.69
CA GLU A 311 -34.16 -6.10 -9.57
C GLU A 311 -32.73 -5.63 -9.88
N LEU A 312 -31.83 -5.72 -8.89
CA LEU A 312 -30.41 -5.43 -9.02
C LEU A 312 -29.64 -6.72 -9.28
N CYS A 313 -28.86 -6.75 -10.35
CA CYS A 313 -28.10 -7.90 -10.82
C CYS A 313 -26.62 -7.53 -11.00
N LEU A 314 -25.72 -8.31 -10.41
CA LEU A 314 -24.28 -8.17 -10.65
C LEU A 314 -23.79 -9.29 -11.59
N ASP A 315 -23.23 -8.91 -12.73
CA ASP A 315 -22.73 -9.82 -13.77
C ASP A 315 -21.47 -9.28 -14.51
N GLY A 316 -21.00 -9.97 -15.55
CA GLY A 316 -19.79 -9.64 -16.31
C GLY A 316 -18.65 -10.65 -16.13
N ALA A 317 -17.57 -10.49 -16.91
CA ALA A 317 -16.41 -11.41 -16.89
C ALA A 317 -15.74 -11.51 -15.51
N GLU A 318 -15.79 -10.43 -14.73
CA GLU A 318 -15.09 -10.34 -13.45
C GLU A 318 -15.99 -10.72 -12.25
N ALA A 319 -17.32 -10.79 -12.45
CA ALA A 319 -18.27 -11.13 -11.40
C ALA A 319 -18.09 -12.56 -10.82
N PRO A 320 -17.78 -13.60 -11.62
CA PRO A 320 -17.46 -14.92 -11.09
C PRO A 320 -16.27 -14.94 -10.13
N GLU A 321 -15.31 -14.02 -10.32
CA GLU A 321 -14.11 -13.95 -9.51
C GLU A 321 -14.38 -13.39 -8.10
N LEU A 322 -15.37 -12.51 -7.95
CA LEU A 322 -15.80 -11.97 -6.65
C LEU A 322 -16.30 -13.06 -5.70
N GLY A 323 -16.89 -14.13 -6.24
CA GLY A 323 -17.60 -15.13 -5.46
C GLY A 323 -18.96 -14.62 -4.98
N THR A 324 -19.84 -15.57 -4.63
CA THR A 324 -21.25 -15.28 -4.38
C THR A 324 -21.44 -14.35 -3.18
N ASP A 325 -20.74 -14.58 -2.07
CA ASP A 325 -20.93 -13.80 -0.83
C ASP A 325 -20.52 -12.34 -0.95
N VAL A 326 -19.41 -12.05 -1.63
CA VAL A 326 -18.96 -10.68 -1.91
C VAL A 326 -19.99 -9.97 -2.79
N ALA A 327 -20.42 -10.61 -3.88
CA ALA A 327 -21.44 -10.07 -4.77
C ALA A 327 -22.75 -9.76 -4.02
N GLY A 328 -23.17 -10.63 -3.08
CA GLY A 328 -24.32 -10.37 -2.22
C GLY A 328 -24.17 -9.13 -1.35
N ARG A 329 -23.03 -8.98 -0.66
CA ARG A 329 -22.76 -7.80 0.17
C ARG A 329 -22.76 -6.51 -0.63
N ILE A 330 -22.21 -6.53 -1.85
CA ILE A 330 -22.22 -5.37 -2.75
C ILE A 330 -23.65 -4.99 -3.12
N LEU A 331 -24.48 -5.96 -3.50
CA LEU A 331 -25.89 -5.71 -3.86
C LEU A 331 -26.73 -5.22 -2.67
N ASP A 332 -26.52 -5.79 -1.48
CA ASP A 332 -27.16 -5.33 -0.24
C ASP A 332 -26.71 -3.92 0.13
N ALA A 333 -25.44 -3.58 -0.12
CA ALA A 333 -24.93 -2.22 0.07
C ALA A 333 -25.62 -1.24 -0.89
N VAL A 334 -25.73 -1.55 -2.18
CA VAL A 334 -26.45 -0.70 -3.15
C VAL A 334 -27.89 -0.47 -2.70
N ALA A 335 -28.60 -1.54 -2.33
CA ALA A 335 -29.96 -1.46 -1.80
C ALA A 335 -30.04 -0.55 -0.55
N THR A 336 -29.10 -0.70 0.39
CA THR A 336 -29.03 0.11 1.60
C THR A 336 -28.82 1.59 1.29
N VAL A 337 -27.92 1.92 0.35
CA VAL A 337 -27.67 3.31 -0.07
C VAL A 337 -28.91 3.93 -0.68
N VAL A 338 -29.63 3.20 -1.52
CA VAL A 338 -30.90 3.66 -2.13
C VAL A 338 -31.95 3.95 -1.04
N GLU A 339 -32.17 3.01 -0.12
CA GLU A 339 -33.12 3.19 1.00
C GLU A 339 -32.74 4.38 1.90
N GLN A 340 -31.44 4.58 2.16
CA GLN A 340 -30.95 5.71 2.94
C GLN A 340 -31.13 7.04 2.21
N GLY A 341 -30.83 7.09 0.91
CA GLY A 341 -31.04 8.28 0.09
C GLY A 341 -32.49 8.73 0.09
N MET A 342 -33.43 7.78 0.04
CA MET A 342 -34.87 8.07 0.10
C MET A 342 -35.32 8.59 1.48
N ARG A 343 -34.73 8.10 2.57
CA ARG A 343 -35.11 8.51 3.94
C ARG A 343 -34.42 9.80 4.38
N LYS A 344 -33.16 10.00 4.01
CA LYS A 344 -32.29 11.10 4.46
C LYS A 344 -31.26 11.45 3.37
N PRO A 345 -31.67 12.13 2.29
CA PRO A 345 -30.81 12.45 1.15
C PRO A 345 -29.63 13.37 1.52
N THR A 346 -29.75 14.14 2.60
CA THR A 346 -28.69 15.02 3.12
C THR A 346 -27.59 14.29 3.91
N THR A 347 -27.56 12.95 3.89
CA THR A 347 -26.50 12.18 4.55
C THR A 347 -25.21 12.32 3.76
N SER A 348 -24.12 12.70 4.42
CA SER A 348 -22.81 12.80 3.76
C SER A 348 -22.30 11.42 3.33
N ILE A 349 -21.65 11.32 2.18
CA ILE A 349 -21.14 10.07 1.60
C ILE A 349 -20.24 9.33 2.60
N GLY A 350 -19.41 10.07 3.36
CA GLY A 350 -18.56 9.53 4.42
C GLY A 350 -19.32 8.80 5.53
N ARG A 351 -20.61 9.10 5.74
CA ARG A 351 -21.47 8.55 6.82
C ARG A 351 -22.56 7.61 6.32
N VAL A 352 -22.60 7.33 5.03
CA VAL A 352 -23.55 6.37 4.43
C VAL A 352 -23.23 4.97 4.94
N ARG A 353 -24.26 4.23 5.37
CA ARG A 353 -24.08 2.86 5.88
C ARG A 353 -24.23 1.89 4.72
N LEU A 354 -23.30 0.96 4.61
CA LEU A 354 -23.30 -0.06 3.53
C LEU A 354 -23.77 -1.43 3.99
N GLY A 355 -24.13 -1.56 5.27
CA GLY A 355 -24.55 -2.83 5.85
C GLY A 355 -24.43 -2.80 7.37
N ALA A 356 -24.53 -3.99 7.97
CA ALA A 356 -24.27 -4.15 9.40
C ALA A 356 -22.78 -3.87 9.69
N PRO A 357 -22.47 -3.14 10.78
CA PRO A 357 -21.08 -2.88 11.16
C PRO A 357 -20.36 -4.21 11.39
N ALA A 358 -19.08 -4.29 11.03
CA ALA A 358 -18.23 -5.38 11.49
C ALA A 358 -18.23 -5.37 13.02
N LEU A 359 -18.28 -6.56 13.62
CA LEU A 359 -18.06 -6.66 15.06
C LEU A 359 -16.65 -6.11 15.35
N PRO A 360 -16.49 -5.23 16.36
CA PRO A 360 -15.17 -4.78 16.75
C PRO A 360 -14.28 -5.99 17.07
N LEU A 361 -13.06 -5.99 16.57
CA LEU A 361 -12.01 -6.92 17.03
C LEU A 361 -11.73 -6.72 18.53
N ALA A 362 -12.26 -5.66 19.15
CA ALA A 362 -12.30 -5.48 20.59
C ALA A 362 -12.92 -6.68 21.35
N ALA A 363 -13.80 -7.49 20.73
CA ALA A 363 -14.41 -8.66 21.36
C ALA A 363 -13.40 -9.79 21.66
N THR A 364 -12.18 -9.74 21.11
CA THR A 364 -11.10 -10.70 21.38
C THR A 364 -10.00 -10.12 22.26
N ALA A 365 -10.08 -8.83 22.63
CA ALA A 365 -9.14 -8.20 23.55
C ALA A 365 -9.26 -8.86 24.92
N THR A 366 -8.22 -9.60 25.30
CA THR A 366 -8.19 -10.34 26.55
C THR A 366 -7.00 -9.84 27.36
N PRO A 367 -7.17 -9.50 28.66
CA PRO A 367 -6.05 -9.28 29.56
C PRO A 367 -5.06 -10.44 29.46
N THR A 368 -3.78 -10.14 29.60
CA THR A 368 -2.73 -11.15 29.54
C THR A 368 -2.87 -12.12 30.73
N ALA A 369 -2.63 -13.41 30.51
CA ALA A 369 -2.77 -14.45 31.53
C ALA A 369 -1.63 -14.41 32.56
N VAL A 370 -0.51 -13.77 32.23
CA VAL A 370 0.63 -13.60 33.15
C VAL A 370 0.35 -12.71 34.37
N GLY A 371 -0.70 -11.89 34.37
CA GLY A 371 -1.09 -11.09 35.54
C GLY A 371 -0.07 -9.99 35.91
N TRP A 372 0.49 -9.30 34.92
CA TRP A 372 1.54 -8.29 35.11
C TRP A 372 1.02 -6.84 35.17
N GLU A 373 -0.29 -6.63 35.17
CA GLU A 373 -0.96 -5.33 35.05
C GLU A 373 -0.50 -4.26 36.04
N ASP A 374 -0.01 -4.67 37.21
CA ASP A 374 0.45 -3.78 38.28
C ASP A 374 1.99 -3.73 38.43
N ALA A 375 2.74 -4.42 37.56
CA ALA A 375 4.20 -4.47 37.61
C ALA A 375 4.85 -3.39 36.72
N THR A 376 6.08 -3.02 37.07
CA THR A 376 6.96 -2.20 36.24
C THR A 376 7.98 -3.08 35.51
N LEU A 377 8.66 -2.52 34.50
CA LEU A 377 9.78 -3.24 33.84
C LEU A 377 10.88 -3.57 34.85
N THR A 378 11.18 -2.64 35.76
CA THR A 378 12.17 -2.82 36.83
C THR A 378 11.80 -4.00 37.72
N ASP A 379 10.53 -4.13 38.12
CA ASP A 379 10.06 -5.26 38.94
C ASP A 379 10.27 -6.59 38.23
N LEU A 380 9.90 -6.66 36.95
CA LEU A 380 9.99 -7.90 36.19
C LEU A 380 11.43 -8.33 35.94
N VAL A 381 12.33 -7.39 35.60
CA VAL A 381 13.76 -7.69 35.45
C VAL A 381 14.38 -8.08 36.81
N SER A 382 14.02 -7.41 37.89
CA SER A 382 14.47 -7.76 39.24
C SER A 382 14.05 -9.18 39.63
N ARG A 383 12.82 -9.60 39.30
CA ARG A 383 12.33 -10.96 39.52
C ARG A 383 13.15 -11.99 38.73
N SER A 384 13.45 -11.70 37.46
CA SER A 384 14.32 -12.56 36.65
C SER A 384 15.73 -12.68 37.24
N ALA A 385 16.32 -11.56 37.66
CA ALA A 385 17.65 -11.54 38.23
C ALA A 385 17.74 -12.32 39.55
N ALA A 386 16.71 -12.25 40.40
CA ALA A 386 16.63 -13.03 41.63
C ALA A 386 16.44 -14.53 41.36
N ARG A 387 15.66 -14.88 40.33
CA ARG A 387 15.34 -16.28 40.00
C ARG A 387 16.50 -17.01 39.31
N ALA A 388 17.26 -16.33 38.47
CA ALA A 388 18.28 -16.94 37.62
C ALA A 388 19.57 -16.08 37.55
N PRO A 389 20.24 -15.82 38.70
CA PRO A 389 21.34 -14.85 38.77
C PRO A 389 22.56 -15.21 37.93
N GLU A 390 22.80 -16.51 37.69
CA GLU A 390 23.94 -17.02 36.92
C GLU A 390 23.66 -17.17 35.43
N VAL A 391 22.41 -17.00 34.99
CA VAL A 391 22.07 -17.09 33.56
C VAL A 391 22.63 -15.86 32.86
N VAL A 392 23.17 -16.05 31.65
CA VAL A 392 23.63 -14.96 30.81
C VAL A 392 22.44 -14.13 30.36
N ALA A 393 22.38 -12.88 30.80
CA ALA A 393 21.35 -11.92 30.43
C ALA A 393 21.69 -11.23 29.10
N VAL A 394 22.96 -10.89 28.89
CA VAL A 394 23.44 -10.12 27.73
C VAL A 394 24.67 -10.77 27.14
N ARG A 395 24.68 -10.93 25.81
CA ARG A 395 25.83 -11.33 25.00
C ARG A 395 26.15 -10.24 23.99
N CYS A 396 27.42 -9.88 23.84
CA CYS A 396 27.89 -8.96 22.83
C CYS A 396 29.29 -9.38 22.39
N ALA A 397 29.44 -9.95 21.19
CA ALA A 397 30.66 -10.62 20.76
C ALA A 397 31.15 -11.63 21.83
N ALA A 398 32.38 -11.47 22.33
CA ALA A 398 32.94 -12.32 23.39
C ALA A 398 32.52 -11.93 24.83
N ARG A 399 31.82 -10.79 25.02
CA ARG A 399 31.38 -10.31 26.34
C ARG A 399 30.06 -10.98 26.73
N GLU A 400 30.03 -11.58 27.93
CA GLU A 400 28.84 -12.12 28.55
C GLU A 400 28.59 -11.48 29.92
N LEU A 401 27.38 -10.97 30.15
CA LEU A 401 26.95 -10.49 31.46
C LEU A 401 25.83 -11.39 31.99
N THR A 402 26.05 -11.97 33.16
CA THR A 402 24.99 -12.67 33.90
C THR A 402 23.99 -11.69 34.50
N TYR A 403 22.79 -12.16 34.82
CA TYR A 403 21.79 -11.33 35.50
C TYR A 403 22.33 -10.70 36.80
N ARG A 404 23.15 -11.42 37.59
CA ARG A 404 23.78 -10.85 38.79
C ARG A 404 24.68 -9.67 38.46
N ARG A 405 25.57 -9.82 37.47
CA ARG A 405 26.50 -8.75 37.08
C ARG A 405 25.75 -7.56 36.52
N LEU A 406 24.80 -7.80 35.60
CA LEU A 406 23.92 -6.77 35.06
C LEU A 406 23.22 -5.97 36.16
N TRP A 407 22.58 -6.66 37.13
CA TRP A 407 21.84 -6.01 38.20
C TRP A 407 22.73 -5.21 39.15
N SER A 408 23.96 -5.68 39.39
CA SER A 408 24.95 -4.98 40.22
C SER A 408 25.43 -3.69 39.55
N SER A 409 25.76 -3.74 38.25
CA SER A 409 26.16 -2.54 37.48
C SER A 409 25.02 -1.53 37.38
N VAL A 410 23.78 -2.00 37.20
CA VAL A 410 22.57 -1.16 37.19
C VAL A 410 22.37 -0.48 38.55
N ALA A 411 22.53 -1.19 39.66
CA ALA A 411 22.39 -0.61 41.01
C ALA A 411 23.44 0.48 41.28
N SER A 412 24.69 0.24 40.90
CA SER A 412 25.79 1.21 41.04
C SER A 412 25.53 2.49 40.24
N LEU A 413 25.10 2.36 38.97
CA LEU A 413 24.81 3.52 38.14
C LEU A 413 23.52 4.25 38.59
N ALA A 414 22.47 3.53 38.98
CA ALA A 414 21.23 4.13 39.48
C ALA A 414 21.45 4.98 40.73
N ALA A 415 22.34 4.56 41.64
CA ALA A 415 22.66 5.32 42.86
C ALA A 415 23.29 6.70 42.60
N ARG A 416 23.73 6.98 41.36
CA ARG A 416 24.28 8.28 40.92
C ARG A 416 23.21 9.19 40.33
N LEU A 417 22.00 8.69 40.11
CA LEU A 417 20.87 9.44 39.58
C LEU A 417 20.05 9.98 40.75
N ASP A 418 19.65 11.25 40.66
CA ASP A 418 18.65 11.85 41.53
C ASP A 418 17.44 12.18 40.66
N THR A 419 16.38 11.39 40.77
CA THR A 419 15.23 11.43 39.86
C THR A 419 13.92 11.38 40.63
N ALA A 420 12.90 11.99 40.04
CA ALA A 420 11.51 11.87 40.43
C ALA A 420 10.73 11.11 39.35
N PRO A 421 9.56 10.54 39.68
CA PRO A 421 8.71 9.90 38.69
C PRO A 421 8.36 10.83 37.53
N ASP A 422 8.38 10.29 36.31
CA ASP A 422 8.25 10.99 35.02
C ASP A 422 9.42 11.93 34.64
N ASP A 423 10.50 12.02 35.43
CA ASP A 423 11.75 12.62 34.96
C ASP A 423 12.33 11.81 33.80
N ILE A 424 13.03 12.49 32.89
CA ILE A 424 13.66 11.87 31.71
C ILE A 424 15.18 11.81 31.90
N VAL A 425 15.74 10.62 31.72
CA VAL A 425 17.19 10.39 31.64
C VAL A 425 17.56 10.06 30.20
N ALA A 426 18.29 10.95 29.54
CA ALA A 426 18.82 10.69 28.20
C ALA A 426 20.03 9.76 28.28
N VAL A 427 20.12 8.83 27.33
CA VAL A 427 21.21 7.86 27.20
C VAL A 427 21.84 8.04 25.82
N VAL A 428 23.03 8.66 25.79
CA VAL A 428 23.82 8.95 24.58
C VAL A 428 25.13 8.18 24.68
N VAL A 429 25.04 6.85 24.57
CA VAL A 429 26.15 5.91 24.85
C VAL A 429 26.36 5.00 23.64
N PRO A 430 27.55 5.02 23.00
CA PRO A 430 27.87 4.18 21.84
C PRO A 430 27.94 2.68 22.16
N ASP A 431 28.62 2.28 23.24
CA ASP A 431 28.74 0.87 23.62
C ASP A 431 27.37 0.23 23.91
N PRO A 432 26.96 -0.85 23.21
CA PRO A 432 25.65 -1.45 23.38
C PRO A 432 25.34 -1.98 24.78
N VAL A 433 26.34 -2.58 25.45
CA VAL A 433 26.18 -3.14 26.79
C VAL A 433 26.02 -2.03 27.82
N THR A 434 26.91 -1.03 27.78
CA THR A 434 26.87 0.12 28.69
C THR A 434 25.59 0.94 28.50
N ARG A 435 25.13 1.10 27.24
CA ARG A 435 23.85 1.74 26.92
C ARG A 435 22.67 0.97 27.53
N LEU A 436 22.69 -0.35 27.53
CA LEU A 436 21.65 -1.16 28.15
C LEU A 436 21.65 -0.99 29.68
N VAL A 437 22.82 -1.05 30.31
CA VAL A 437 22.98 -0.80 31.76
C VAL A 437 22.43 0.60 32.12
N ALA A 438 22.74 1.62 31.32
CA ALA A 438 22.27 2.98 31.51
C ALA A 438 20.74 3.12 31.42
N GLN A 439 20.10 2.44 30.46
CA GLN A 439 18.63 2.41 30.35
C GLN A 439 17.99 1.78 31.60
N LEU A 440 18.50 0.62 32.04
CA LEU A 440 18.00 -0.04 33.24
C LEU A 440 18.25 0.79 34.51
N ALA A 441 19.38 1.49 34.58
CA ALA A 441 19.69 2.36 35.72
C ALA A 441 18.71 3.54 35.83
N ALA A 442 18.31 4.15 34.71
CA ALA A 442 17.27 5.17 34.68
C ALA A 442 15.94 4.64 35.23
N LEU A 443 15.50 3.46 34.75
CA LEU A 443 14.27 2.81 35.23
C LEU A 443 14.34 2.44 36.71
N ARG A 444 15.49 1.95 37.18
CA ARG A 444 15.72 1.62 38.59
C ARG A 444 15.70 2.85 39.49
N ALA A 445 16.18 3.99 39.00
CA ALA A 445 16.11 5.27 39.71
C ALA A 445 14.72 5.92 39.67
N GLY A 446 13.73 5.29 39.02
CA GLY A 446 12.36 5.79 38.95
C GLY A 446 12.08 6.78 37.81
N ALA A 447 13.00 6.91 36.86
CA ALA A 447 12.86 7.79 35.69
C ALA A 447 12.62 7.01 34.40
N ALA A 448 12.05 7.70 33.41
CA ALA A 448 11.95 7.19 32.05
C ALA A 448 13.27 7.39 31.31
N TYR A 449 13.65 6.43 30.47
CA TYR A 449 14.83 6.59 29.63
C TYR A 449 14.46 7.19 28.25
N LEU A 450 15.43 7.89 27.64
CA LEU A 450 15.38 8.32 26.25
C LEU A 450 16.72 7.96 25.59
N VAL A 451 16.72 7.00 24.67
CA VAL A 451 17.93 6.70 23.88
C VAL A 451 18.06 7.71 22.75
N ILE A 452 19.25 8.27 22.60
CA ILE A 452 19.61 9.14 21.47
C ILE A 452 20.81 8.51 20.76
N ASP A 453 20.79 8.54 19.42
CA ASP A 453 21.90 8.06 18.62
C ASP A 453 23.13 8.98 18.83
N PRO A 454 24.27 8.48 19.32
CA PRO A 454 25.48 9.30 19.49
C PRO A 454 26.07 9.78 18.15
N ASP A 455 25.69 9.19 17.02
CA ASP A 455 26.15 9.58 15.69
C ASP A 455 25.27 10.68 15.05
N ASP A 456 24.15 11.04 15.68
CA ASP A 456 23.34 12.19 15.25
C ASP A 456 24.16 13.50 15.31
N PRO A 457 23.90 14.48 14.42
CA PRO A 457 24.51 15.80 14.51
C PRO A 457 24.27 16.45 15.88
N ALA A 458 25.29 17.14 16.42
CA ALA A 458 25.23 17.72 17.76
C ALA A 458 24.02 18.66 17.97
N GLU A 459 23.67 19.45 16.94
CA GLU A 459 22.49 20.32 16.97
C GLU A 459 21.17 19.54 17.11
N ARG A 460 21.07 18.39 16.44
CA ARG A 460 19.92 17.51 16.52
C ARG A 460 19.80 16.91 17.92
N ILE A 461 20.90 16.39 18.46
CA ILE A 461 20.93 15.86 19.83
C ILE A 461 20.51 16.95 20.83
N ALA A 462 21.06 18.15 20.72
CA ALA A 462 20.68 19.29 21.57
C ALA A 462 19.17 19.62 21.46
N GLY A 463 18.61 19.59 20.26
CA GLY A 463 17.17 19.76 20.02
C GLY A 463 16.31 18.70 20.70
N LEU A 464 16.70 17.42 20.62
CA LEU A 464 16.00 16.31 21.26
C LEU A 464 16.06 16.41 22.79
N LEU A 465 17.23 16.72 23.35
CA LEU A 465 17.41 16.91 24.79
C LEU A 465 16.54 18.06 25.32
N ALA A 466 16.47 19.17 24.58
CA ALA A 466 15.64 20.32 24.94
C ALA A 466 14.14 19.99 24.85
N ASP A 467 13.69 19.37 23.75
CA ASP A 467 12.27 19.03 23.56
C ASP A 467 11.78 17.97 24.55
N ALA A 468 12.65 17.09 25.03
CA ALA A 468 12.32 16.09 26.04
C ALA A 468 12.41 16.61 27.49
N SER A 469 12.88 17.85 27.72
CA SER A 469 13.08 18.42 29.07
C SER A 469 13.89 17.48 29.99
N VAL A 470 15.02 17.00 29.47
CA VAL A 470 15.87 15.99 30.12
C VAL A 470 16.40 16.48 31.45
N ARG A 471 16.36 15.63 32.49
CA ARG A 471 16.96 15.92 33.80
C ARG A 471 18.41 15.50 33.89
N HIS A 472 18.72 14.28 33.46
CA HIS A 472 20.09 13.74 33.42
C HIS A 472 20.44 13.24 32.03
N CYS A 473 21.69 13.44 31.62
CA CYS A 473 22.23 12.86 30.39
C CYS A 473 23.39 11.94 30.75
N LEU A 474 23.26 10.66 30.41
CA LEU A 474 24.31 9.65 30.53
C LEU A 474 25.07 9.59 29.20
N ALA A 475 26.37 9.86 29.22
CA ALA A 475 27.21 9.85 28.02
C ALA A 475 28.64 9.41 28.35
N THR A 476 29.39 8.94 27.35
CA THR A 476 30.84 8.71 27.49
C THR A 476 31.58 10.04 27.49
N ALA A 477 32.86 10.05 27.91
CA ALA A 477 33.66 11.26 27.90
C ALA A 477 33.81 11.88 26.50
N ASP A 478 33.98 11.06 25.46
CA ASP A 478 34.07 11.50 24.07
C ASP A 478 32.74 12.12 23.59
N THR A 479 31.63 11.43 23.81
CA THR A 479 30.30 11.94 23.44
C THR A 479 29.98 13.23 24.19
N ALA A 480 30.26 13.31 25.48
CA ALA A 480 30.11 14.52 26.27
C ALA A 480 30.91 15.71 25.72
N PHE A 481 32.15 15.46 25.28
CA PHE A 481 32.99 16.47 24.66
C PHE A 481 32.38 16.98 23.35
N ARG A 482 31.90 16.08 22.47
CA ARG A 482 31.23 16.42 21.21
C ARG A 482 29.97 17.28 21.41
N LEU A 483 29.25 17.07 22.51
CA LEU A 483 28.02 17.81 22.84
C LEU A 483 28.29 19.23 23.39
N GLY A 484 29.53 19.58 23.73
CA GLY A 484 29.89 20.92 24.20
C GLY A 484 29.47 21.26 25.63
N GLY A 485 29.07 20.27 26.44
CA GLY A 485 28.66 20.46 27.84
C GLY A 485 27.18 20.81 28.05
N GLY A 486 26.62 20.39 29.19
CA GLY A 486 25.17 20.38 29.44
C GLY A 486 24.54 21.75 29.68
N ASN A 487 23.75 22.23 28.74
CA ASN A 487 22.85 23.35 28.94
C ASN A 487 21.46 22.83 29.35
N GLY A 488 21.13 22.93 30.65
CA GLY A 488 19.79 22.65 31.18
C GLY A 488 19.55 21.23 31.74
N TYR A 489 20.56 20.36 31.76
CA TYR A 489 20.51 19.01 32.34
C TYR A 489 21.81 18.67 33.08
N ALA A 490 21.77 17.69 33.98
CA ALA A 490 22.95 17.18 34.68
C ALA A 490 23.63 16.07 33.84
N LEU A 491 24.88 16.30 33.44
CA LEU A 491 25.68 15.32 32.68
C LEU A 491 26.38 14.35 33.64
N ILE A 492 26.24 13.05 33.39
CA ILE A 492 26.88 11.98 34.16
C ILE A 492 27.68 11.13 33.19
N LEU A 493 29.00 11.06 33.43
CA LEU A 493 29.89 10.25 32.61
C LEU A 493 29.74 8.76 32.96
N VAL A 494 29.56 7.94 31.94
CA VAL A 494 29.60 6.48 32.06
C VAL A 494 30.91 5.96 31.48
N GLU A 495 31.54 5.02 32.19
CA GLU A 495 32.75 4.35 31.74
C GLU A 495 32.36 3.12 30.93
N GLU A 496 33.05 2.90 29.82
CA GLU A 496 32.91 1.66 29.05
C GLU A 496 33.82 0.61 29.69
N GLU A 497 33.24 -0.50 30.18
CA GLU A 497 34.03 -1.61 30.71
C GLU A 497 34.82 -2.25 29.56
N GLY A 498 36.14 -2.01 29.56
CA GLY A 498 37.09 -2.72 28.70
C GLY A 498 37.07 -4.20 29.03
N GLY A 499 36.84 -5.04 28.01
CA GLY A 499 36.99 -6.49 28.15
C GLY A 499 38.42 -6.81 28.59
N GLU A 500 38.56 -7.79 29.50
CA GLU A 500 39.79 -8.22 30.17
C GLU A 500 40.12 -7.53 31.51
N GLY A 501 39.18 -7.63 32.44
CA GLY A 501 39.45 -7.54 33.87
C GLY A 501 38.24 -8.07 34.63
N GLU A 502 38.42 -9.03 35.54
CA GLU A 502 37.41 -9.22 36.58
C GLU A 502 37.32 -7.89 37.33
N PRO A 503 36.15 -7.24 37.44
CA PRO A 503 36.02 -6.17 38.41
C PRO A 503 36.33 -6.79 39.76
N ASP A 504 37.31 -6.22 40.48
CA ASP A 504 37.50 -6.46 41.91
C ASP A 504 36.22 -5.99 42.61
N VAL A 505 35.19 -6.82 42.62
CA VAL A 505 34.10 -6.71 43.55
C VAL A 505 34.70 -7.17 44.86
N GLU A 506 35.18 -6.24 45.67
CA GLU A 506 35.47 -6.50 47.07
C GLU A 506 34.24 -7.20 47.67
N ASP A 507 34.40 -8.49 47.96
CA ASP A 507 33.48 -9.32 48.74
C ASP A 507 33.45 -8.75 50.17
N GLY A 508 32.72 -7.65 50.39
CA GLY A 508 32.98 -6.88 51.60
C GLY A 508 32.23 -5.57 51.86
N SER A 509 31.06 -5.32 51.30
CA SER A 509 30.08 -4.46 52.00
C SER A 509 28.66 -4.81 51.55
N ALA A 510 27.78 -5.02 52.52
CA ALA A 510 26.44 -5.53 52.30
C ALA A 510 25.63 -4.66 51.30
N PRO A 511 24.83 -5.26 50.40
CA PRO A 511 23.89 -4.55 49.51
C PRO A 511 22.88 -3.63 50.24
N ASP A 512 22.77 -3.82 51.55
CA ASP A 512 21.76 -3.28 52.45
C ASP A 512 21.68 -1.75 52.54
N GLU A 513 22.76 -0.97 52.39
CA GLU A 513 22.67 0.50 52.53
C GLU A 513 22.25 1.21 51.24
N ALA A 514 22.66 0.69 50.08
CA ALA A 514 22.26 1.21 48.77
C ALA A 514 20.82 0.77 48.40
N GLU A 515 20.42 -0.45 48.78
CA GLU A 515 19.01 -0.89 48.67
C GLU A 515 18.08 -0.05 49.55
N ARG A 516 18.44 0.20 50.82
CA ARG A 516 17.61 1.00 51.74
C ARG A 516 17.46 2.48 51.36
N ARG A 517 18.42 3.09 50.65
CA ARG A 517 18.30 4.49 50.17
C ARG A 517 17.33 4.64 48.99
N HIS A 518 17.05 3.57 48.25
CA HIS A 518 16.17 3.58 47.07
C HIS A 518 14.77 3.01 47.32
N GLU A 519 14.52 2.36 48.47
CA GLU A 519 13.18 1.90 48.87
C GLU A 519 12.12 3.03 48.97
N GLY A 520 12.54 4.30 48.98
CA GLY A 520 11.66 5.49 48.98
C GLY A 520 11.68 6.35 47.70
N ALA A 521 12.49 6.00 46.69
CA ALA A 521 12.73 6.81 45.48
C ALA A 521 12.32 6.10 44.17
N GLY A 522 11.55 5.01 44.26
CA GLY A 522 11.15 4.21 43.11
C GLY A 522 9.95 4.76 42.33
N VAL A 523 9.75 4.21 41.13
CA VAL A 523 8.51 4.30 40.33
C VAL A 523 7.29 4.16 41.26
N ARG A 524 6.32 5.08 41.19
CA ARG A 524 5.10 5.05 42.04
C ARG A 524 4.16 3.93 41.64
N GLY A 525 4.17 3.53 40.38
CA GLY A 525 3.36 2.44 39.86
C GLY A 525 3.41 2.31 38.33
N PRO A 526 2.59 1.41 37.75
CA PRO A 526 2.61 1.09 36.32
C PRO A 526 2.22 2.27 35.40
N ASP A 527 1.61 3.33 35.92
CA ASP A 527 1.16 4.47 35.10
C ASP A 527 2.25 5.54 34.87
N ASP A 528 3.40 5.43 35.55
CA ASP A 528 4.57 6.28 35.32
C ASP A 528 5.23 5.97 33.96
N LEU A 529 5.96 6.95 33.41
CA LEU A 529 6.69 6.78 32.15
C LEU A 529 7.80 5.74 32.28
N ALA A 530 7.88 4.84 31.31
CA ALA A 530 8.99 3.92 31.14
C ALA A 530 10.03 4.49 30.17
N TYR A 531 9.58 5.05 29.05
CA TYR A 531 10.49 5.67 28.07
C TYR A 531 9.80 6.73 27.22
N LEU A 532 10.63 7.60 26.65
CA LEU A 532 10.27 8.44 25.52
C LEU A 532 10.92 7.91 24.25
N LEU A 533 10.19 8.00 23.14
CA LEU A 533 10.69 7.68 21.82
C LEU A 533 10.27 8.75 20.82
N PHE A 534 11.21 9.26 20.03
CA PHE A 534 10.91 10.27 19.02
C PHE A 534 10.55 9.65 17.67
N THR A 535 9.47 10.17 17.08
CA THR A 535 9.03 9.82 15.72
C THR A 535 9.07 11.04 14.80
N SER A 536 9.10 10.84 13.48
CA SER A 536 9.06 11.93 12.48
C SER A 536 7.75 12.71 12.55
N GLY A 537 7.80 14.01 12.21
CA GLY A 537 6.67 14.91 12.40
C GLY A 537 6.23 15.62 11.13
N SER A 538 4.94 15.61 10.83
CA SER A 538 4.33 16.33 9.70
C SER A 538 4.60 17.85 9.68
N THR A 539 5.03 18.44 10.80
CA THR A 539 5.41 19.85 10.94
C THR A 539 6.93 20.09 10.80
N GLY A 540 7.71 19.04 10.52
CA GLY A 540 9.17 19.08 10.46
C GLY A 540 9.88 19.02 11.81
N ARG A 541 9.16 18.76 12.90
CA ARG A 541 9.73 18.58 14.25
C ARG A 541 9.41 17.18 14.81
N PRO A 542 10.42 16.44 15.32
CA PRO A 542 10.20 15.14 15.93
C PRO A 542 9.18 15.15 17.09
N LYS A 543 8.38 14.10 17.20
CA LYS A 543 7.29 13.94 18.19
C LYS A 543 7.70 12.95 19.29
N PRO A 544 7.80 13.36 20.56
CA PRO A 544 8.17 12.47 21.66
C PRO A 544 6.97 11.65 22.15
N VAL A 545 6.87 10.39 21.73
CA VAL A 545 5.84 9.45 22.19
C VAL A 545 6.15 9.04 23.63
N ALA A 546 5.17 9.24 24.52
CA ALA A 546 5.30 9.02 25.95
C ALA A 546 4.70 7.67 26.37
N VAL A 547 5.56 6.67 26.62
CA VAL A 547 5.15 5.30 26.91
C VAL A 547 5.25 4.99 28.40
N THR A 548 4.18 4.43 28.99
CA THR A 548 4.16 4.06 30.41
C THR A 548 4.61 2.61 30.63
N HIS A 549 4.93 2.28 31.88
CA HIS A 549 5.18 0.88 32.26
C HIS A 549 4.00 -0.03 31.94
N ARG A 550 2.76 0.39 32.21
CA ARG A 550 1.53 -0.35 31.89
C ARG A 550 1.45 -0.69 30.40
N ASN A 551 1.79 0.26 29.54
CA ASN A 551 1.74 0.05 28.10
C ASN A 551 2.70 -1.07 27.66
N VAL A 552 3.97 -0.96 28.04
CA VAL A 552 5.00 -1.92 27.62
C VAL A 552 4.83 -3.27 28.31
N VAL A 553 4.42 -3.31 29.57
CA VAL A 553 4.16 -4.55 30.30
C VAL A 553 2.95 -5.30 29.75
N ASN A 554 1.89 -4.59 29.33
CA ASN A 554 0.76 -5.20 28.60
C ASN A 554 1.26 -5.91 27.32
N TYR A 555 2.11 -5.23 26.54
CA TYR A 555 2.65 -5.83 25.32
C TYR A 555 3.56 -7.04 25.60
N LEU A 556 4.51 -6.91 26.53
CA LEU A 556 5.41 -8.01 26.89
C LEU A 556 4.67 -9.19 27.52
N GLY A 557 3.59 -8.94 28.28
CA GLY A 557 2.73 -10.00 28.80
C GLY A 557 2.07 -10.81 27.70
N TRP A 558 1.62 -10.16 26.62
CA TRP A 558 1.09 -10.87 25.46
C TRP A 558 2.17 -11.67 24.75
N VAL A 559 3.38 -11.11 24.61
CA VAL A 559 4.53 -11.83 24.01
C VAL A 559 4.84 -13.11 24.80
N ALA A 560 4.75 -13.06 26.12
CA ALA A 560 4.90 -14.21 27.00
C ALA A 560 3.76 -15.24 26.80
N ASP A 561 2.50 -14.80 26.81
CA ASP A 561 1.33 -15.67 26.65
C ASP A 561 1.29 -16.37 25.28
N ALA A 562 1.72 -15.68 24.22
CA ALA A 562 1.83 -16.22 22.88
C ALA A 562 2.98 -17.24 22.74
N GLY A 563 3.81 -17.41 23.78
CA GLY A 563 4.95 -18.31 23.79
C GLY A 563 6.08 -17.88 22.84
N LEU A 564 6.16 -16.59 22.51
CA LEU A 564 7.18 -16.04 21.61
C LEU A 564 8.52 -15.83 22.31
N ILE A 565 8.47 -15.62 23.63
CA ILE A 565 9.62 -15.47 24.50
C ILE A 565 9.36 -16.25 25.79
N GLY A 566 10.42 -16.86 26.33
CA GLY A 566 10.46 -17.59 27.59
C GLY A 566 11.85 -17.55 28.23
N PRO A 567 12.07 -18.29 29.33
CA PRO A 567 13.35 -18.32 30.05
C PRO A 567 14.54 -18.86 29.26
N ASP A 568 14.29 -19.65 28.22
CA ASP A 568 15.29 -20.24 27.32
C ASP A 568 15.47 -19.41 26.03
N THR A 569 14.76 -18.28 25.90
CA THR A 569 14.84 -17.46 24.69
C THR A 569 16.19 -16.81 24.55
N VAL A 570 16.76 -16.95 23.35
CA VAL A 570 17.94 -16.22 22.90
C VAL A 570 17.53 -15.39 21.69
N LEU A 571 17.58 -14.06 21.84
CA LEU A 571 17.01 -13.13 20.87
C LEU A 571 18.04 -12.05 20.46
N PRO A 572 18.43 -11.99 19.17
CA PRO A 572 19.29 -10.94 18.64
C PRO A 572 18.60 -9.57 18.53
N ALA A 573 19.21 -8.54 19.13
CA ALA A 573 18.72 -7.17 19.10
C ALA A 573 19.19 -6.41 17.85
N THR A 574 18.60 -6.73 16.70
CA THR A 574 18.99 -6.17 15.40
C THR A 574 18.44 -4.77 15.11
N ALA A 575 17.45 -4.31 15.88
CA ALA A 575 16.86 -3.00 15.68
C ALA A 575 17.76 -1.91 16.29
N ALA A 576 17.85 -0.77 15.62
CA ALA A 576 18.52 0.39 16.22
C ALA A 576 17.77 0.79 17.51
N PRO A 577 18.49 1.15 18.58
CA PRO A 577 17.91 1.32 19.91
C PRO A 577 17.00 2.57 20.03
N VAL A 578 17.00 3.43 19.01
CA VAL A 578 16.10 4.59 18.88
C VAL A 578 14.73 4.23 18.31
N PHE A 579 14.52 2.99 17.85
CA PHE A 579 13.23 2.49 17.36
C PHE A 579 12.55 1.58 18.39
N ASP A 580 11.23 1.57 18.38
CA ASP A 580 10.40 0.80 19.31
C ASP A 580 10.50 -0.71 19.09
N ALA A 581 10.94 -1.16 17.90
CA ALA A 581 11.28 -2.57 17.65
C ALA A 581 12.32 -3.10 18.66
N ALA A 582 13.27 -2.27 19.10
CA ALA A 582 14.28 -2.65 20.09
C ALA A 582 13.67 -2.98 21.46
N VAL A 583 12.50 -2.42 21.80
CA VAL A 583 11.82 -2.63 23.09
C VAL A 583 11.51 -4.11 23.29
N LYS A 584 10.95 -4.79 22.28
CA LYS A 584 10.69 -6.24 22.38
C LYS A 584 11.99 -7.04 22.46
N GLN A 585 12.97 -6.67 21.66
CA GLN A 585 14.22 -7.41 21.53
C GLN A 585 15.06 -7.38 22.82
N VAL A 586 15.03 -6.25 23.52
CA VAL A 586 15.77 -6.05 24.77
C VAL A 586 14.94 -6.49 25.97
N TRP A 587 13.74 -5.95 26.15
CA TRP A 587 12.98 -6.16 27.38
C TRP A 587 12.33 -7.53 27.44
N GLY A 588 11.91 -8.09 26.31
CA GLY A 588 11.27 -9.40 26.24
C GLY A 588 12.08 -10.50 26.93
N PRO A 589 13.33 -10.78 26.50
CA PRO A 589 14.16 -11.77 27.16
C PRO A 589 14.46 -11.42 28.62
N LEU A 590 14.78 -10.15 28.92
CA LEU A 590 15.17 -9.73 30.28
C LEU A 590 14.05 -9.90 31.33
N VAL A 591 12.80 -9.61 30.98
CA VAL A 591 11.67 -9.78 31.92
C VAL A 591 11.28 -11.24 32.13
N LEU A 592 11.71 -12.15 31.24
CA LEU A 592 11.39 -13.58 31.29
C LEU A 592 12.57 -14.47 31.69
N GLY A 593 13.78 -13.92 31.82
CA GLY A 593 14.98 -14.66 32.24
C GLY A 593 15.83 -15.20 31.09
N GLY A 594 15.54 -14.82 29.84
CA GLY A 594 16.31 -15.21 28.65
C GLY A 594 17.56 -14.37 28.42
N THR A 595 18.14 -14.49 27.22
CA THR A 595 19.37 -13.82 26.80
C THR A 595 19.13 -12.89 25.62
N VAL A 596 19.58 -11.63 25.75
CA VAL A 596 19.65 -10.66 24.64
C VAL A 596 21.03 -10.77 23.99
N VAL A 597 21.07 -10.88 22.66
CA VAL A 597 22.32 -10.84 21.89
C VAL A 597 22.43 -9.48 21.20
N LEU A 598 23.29 -8.60 21.72
CA LEU A 598 23.54 -7.27 21.16
C LEU A 598 24.57 -7.39 20.01
N PRO A 599 24.34 -6.72 18.87
CA PRO A 599 25.32 -6.66 17.81
C PRO A 599 26.51 -5.78 18.26
N PRO A 600 27.75 -6.14 17.89
CA PRO A 600 28.89 -5.25 18.01
C PRO A 600 28.70 -3.99 17.13
N ALA A 601 29.34 -2.89 17.52
CA ALA A 601 29.20 -1.62 16.81
C ALA A 601 29.81 -1.68 15.39
N GLY A 602 29.12 -1.10 14.40
CA GLY A 602 29.66 -0.88 13.05
C GLY A 602 29.57 -2.05 12.06
N GLU A 603 28.93 -3.17 12.41
CA GLU A 603 28.76 -4.31 11.51
C GLU A 603 27.50 -4.20 10.61
N ARG A 604 27.48 -4.98 9.53
CA ARG A 604 26.34 -5.06 8.60
C ARG A 604 25.21 -5.92 9.22
N PRO A 605 24.01 -5.36 9.47
CA PRO A 605 22.98 -6.03 10.27
C PRO A 605 22.51 -7.39 9.72
N ALA A 606 22.43 -7.53 8.39
CA ALA A 606 21.91 -8.74 7.75
C ALA A 606 22.88 -9.92 7.89
N GLU A 607 24.16 -9.67 7.62
CA GLU A 607 25.26 -10.62 7.71
C GLU A 607 25.55 -10.98 9.17
N THR A 608 25.53 -10.01 10.09
CA THR A 608 25.66 -10.28 11.53
C THR A 608 24.53 -11.18 12.02
N LEU A 609 23.29 -10.93 11.60
CA LEU A 609 22.17 -11.81 11.94
C LEU A 609 22.33 -13.21 11.34
N ALA A 610 22.73 -13.32 10.08
CA ALA A 610 22.99 -14.61 9.42
C ALA A 610 24.09 -15.40 10.14
N ALA A 611 25.21 -14.74 10.49
CA ALA A 611 26.30 -15.33 11.27
C ALA A 611 25.85 -15.76 12.68
N THR A 612 24.99 -14.97 13.32
CA THR A 612 24.43 -15.31 14.63
C THR A 612 23.50 -16.52 14.56
N LEU A 613 22.73 -16.67 13.47
CA LEU A 613 21.86 -17.83 13.22
C LEU A 613 22.64 -19.10 12.91
N THR A 614 23.82 -19.01 12.30
CA THR A 614 24.67 -20.17 11.98
C THR A 614 25.67 -20.53 13.09
N SER A 615 25.92 -19.62 14.04
CA SER A 615 26.83 -19.85 15.16
C SER A 615 26.40 -21.04 16.03
N THR A 616 27.32 -21.99 16.24
CA THR A 616 27.11 -23.16 17.12
C THR A 616 27.07 -22.81 18.61
N GLY A 617 27.61 -21.64 19.00
CA GLY A 617 27.60 -21.15 20.37
C GLY A 617 26.32 -20.39 20.75
N THR A 618 25.50 -20.00 19.76
CA THR A 618 24.29 -19.18 19.99
C THR A 618 23.05 -19.87 19.42
N ALA A 619 22.30 -20.53 20.30
CA ALA A 619 21.03 -21.15 19.97
C ALA A 619 19.88 -20.12 19.91
N VAL A 620 19.92 -19.21 18.92
CA VAL A 620 18.81 -18.29 18.63
C VAL A 620 17.47 -19.03 18.52
N THR A 621 16.51 -18.65 19.35
CA THR A 621 15.15 -19.23 19.37
C THR A 621 14.13 -18.33 18.69
N THR A 622 14.39 -17.02 18.71
CA THR A 622 13.44 -16.00 18.24
C THR A 622 14.21 -14.90 17.51
N VAL A 623 13.70 -14.47 16.37
CA VAL A 623 14.17 -13.29 15.65
C VAL A 623 13.04 -12.29 15.57
N ASN A 624 13.32 -11.02 15.81
CA ASN A 624 12.41 -9.94 15.47
C ASN A 624 13.13 -8.93 14.57
N THR A 625 12.58 -8.63 13.40
CA THR A 625 13.20 -7.69 12.46
C THR A 625 12.14 -7.13 11.49
N VAL A 626 12.56 -6.30 10.54
CA VAL A 626 11.71 -5.82 9.43
C VAL A 626 11.80 -6.79 8.24
N PRO A 627 10.73 -6.95 7.43
CA PRO A 627 10.71 -7.81 6.23
C PRO A 627 11.93 -7.67 5.32
N ARG A 628 12.35 -6.44 4.99
CA ARG A 628 13.51 -6.22 4.12
C ARG A 628 14.81 -6.79 4.69
N LEU A 629 15.13 -6.46 5.94
CA LEU A 629 16.34 -6.94 6.59
C LEU A 629 16.34 -8.47 6.71
N TRP A 630 15.16 -9.06 6.91
CA TRP A 630 15.01 -10.51 6.88
C TRP A 630 15.32 -11.10 5.50
N ASP A 631 14.82 -10.51 4.41
CA ASP A 631 15.16 -10.96 3.05
C ASP A 631 16.67 -10.89 2.79
N GLU A 632 17.32 -9.81 3.21
CA GLU A 632 18.77 -9.63 3.11
C GLU A 632 19.52 -10.71 3.93
N THR A 633 19.05 -11.03 5.14
CA THR A 633 19.60 -12.13 5.97
C THR A 633 19.41 -13.49 5.31
N LEU A 634 18.24 -13.77 4.72
CA LEU A 634 17.99 -15.04 4.02
C LEU A 634 18.95 -15.20 2.82
N ARG A 635 19.18 -14.13 2.05
CA ARG A 635 20.15 -14.15 0.95
C ARG A 635 21.57 -14.39 1.44
N ALA A 636 21.96 -13.77 2.56
CA ALA A 636 23.26 -14.01 3.17
C ALA A 636 23.42 -15.48 3.58
N LEU A 637 22.38 -16.09 4.15
CA LEU A 637 22.35 -17.52 4.48
C LEU A 637 22.45 -18.43 3.24
N GLU A 638 21.77 -18.07 2.15
CA GLU A 638 21.83 -18.81 0.87
C GLU A 638 23.22 -18.73 0.22
N SER A 639 23.92 -17.59 0.35
CA SER A 639 25.24 -17.34 -0.26
C SER A 639 26.41 -18.00 0.45
N ALA A 640 26.20 -18.55 1.65
CA ALA A 640 27.25 -19.23 2.41
C ALA A 640 27.51 -20.63 1.80
N ASP A 641 28.38 -20.68 0.78
CA ASP A 641 28.76 -21.89 0.06
C ASP A 641 29.14 -23.04 1.02
N GLY A 642 28.33 -24.11 1.02
CA GLY A 642 28.68 -25.40 1.64
C GLY A 642 28.19 -25.61 3.08
N THR A 643 27.60 -24.62 3.76
CA THR A 643 26.90 -24.86 5.04
C THR A 643 25.43 -25.12 4.77
N ALA A 644 24.95 -26.33 5.07
CA ALA A 644 23.51 -26.58 5.11
C ALA A 644 22.84 -25.54 6.02
N ALA A 645 21.69 -25.00 5.59
CA ALA A 645 20.93 -24.07 6.41
C ALA A 645 20.75 -24.65 7.83
N PRO A 646 20.91 -23.83 8.88
CA PRO A 646 20.92 -24.34 10.24
C PRO A 646 19.58 -25.02 10.53
N ASP A 647 19.61 -26.26 11.03
CA ASP A 647 18.41 -26.97 11.44
C ASP A 647 17.81 -26.29 12.68
N ARG A 648 16.78 -25.45 12.45
CA ARG A 648 16.10 -24.64 13.48
C ARG A 648 14.59 -24.88 13.43
N PRO A 649 14.10 -26.10 13.73
CA PRO A 649 12.71 -26.50 13.49
C PRO A 649 11.67 -25.84 14.42
N ARG A 650 12.07 -24.82 15.19
CA ARG A 650 11.26 -24.07 16.16
C ARG A 650 11.65 -22.59 16.25
N LEU A 651 12.26 -22.02 15.21
CA LEU A 651 12.59 -20.59 15.20
C LEU A 651 11.33 -19.76 14.95
N ASP A 652 10.96 -18.91 15.91
CA ASP A 652 9.92 -17.90 15.73
C ASP A 652 10.52 -16.66 15.05
N VAL A 653 9.98 -16.28 13.90
CA VAL A 653 10.39 -15.10 13.13
C VAL A 653 9.28 -14.07 13.17
N LEU A 654 9.54 -12.94 13.81
CA LEU A 654 8.60 -11.87 14.07
C LEU A 654 8.91 -10.69 13.14
N LEU A 655 8.10 -10.49 12.10
CA LEU A 655 8.30 -9.42 11.13
C LEU A 655 7.30 -8.29 11.34
N GLY A 656 7.76 -7.03 11.37
CA GLY A 656 6.87 -5.88 11.50
C GLY A 656 7.53 -4.58 11.06
N GLY A 657 6.73 -3.51 10.92
CA GLY A 657 7.18 -2.18 10.46
C GLY A 657 6.94 -1.93 8.97
N GLU A 658 7.10 -2.95 8.12
CA GLU A 658 6.84 -2.92 6.67
C GLU A 658 5.74 -3.92 6.28
N ALA A 659 5.27 -3.85 5.04
CA ALA A 659 4.37 -4.86 4.49
C ALA A 659 5.12 -6.18 4.27
N LEU A 660 4.57 -7.28 4.77
CA LEU A 660 5.06 -8.63 4.49
C LEU A 660 4.50 -9.12 3.15
N THR A 661 5.34 -9.72 2.32
CA THR A 661 4.96 -10.28 1.00
C THR A 661 4.88 -11.81 1.06
N ALA A 662 4.04 -12.39 0.20
CA ALA A 662 3.93 -13.85 0.06
C ALA A 662 5.28 -14.48 -0.36
N ASP A 663 6.00 -13.85 -1.29
CA ASP A 663 7.31 -14.32 -1.76
C ASP A 663 8.34 -14.44 -0.62
N LEU A 664 8.30 -13.51 0.34
CA LEU A 664 9.20 -13.56 1.50
C LEU A 664 8.81 -14.68 2.48
N VAL A 665 7.51 -14.96 2.63
CA VAL A 665 7.00 -16.09 3.42
C VAL A 665 7.53 -17.40 2.85
N GLU A 666 7.33 -17.61 1.54
CA GLU A 666 7.78 -18.83 0.84
C GLU A 666 9.30 -18.98 0.87
N ARG A 667 10.06 -17.89 0.68
CA ARG A 667 11.52 -17.92 0.81
C ARG A 667 11.95 -18.30 2.23
N THR A 668 11.27 -17.76 3.25
CA THR A 668 11.59 -18.08 4.65
C THR A 668 11.44 -19.57 4.93
N HIS A 669 10.32 -20.19 4.55
CA HIS A 669 10.10 -21.62 4.77
C HIS A 669 10.99 -22.51 3.90
N ARG A 670 11.41 -22.04 2.73
CA ARG A 670 12.38 -22.73 1.87
C ARG A 670 13.79 -22.73 2.46
N VAL A 671 14.26 -21.59 2.97
CA VAL A 671 15.63 -21.45 3.51
C VAL A 671 15.71 -22.00 4.94
N LEU A 672 14.69 -21.78 5.76
CA LEU A 672 14.61 -22.22 7.15
C LEU A 672 13.31 -23.01 7.39
N PRO A 673 13.26 -24.29 6.98
CA PRO A 673 12.08 -25.13 7.17
C PRO A 673 11.69 -25.27 8.65
N GLY A 674 10.38 -25.24 8.93
CA GLY A 674 9.85 -25.37 10.29
C GLY A 674 9.86 -24.07 11.11
N THR A 675 10.24 -22.94 10.52
CA THR A 675 10.04 -21.61 11.12
C THR A 675 8.56 -21.30 11.31
N ARG A 676 8.25 -20.54 12.35
CA ARG A 676 6.92 -19.94 12.57
C ARG A 676 7.02 -18.46 12.26
N LEU A 677 6.39 -18.04 11.16
CA LEU A 677 6.42 -16.65 10.74
C LEU A 677 5.22 -15.88 11.28
N TRP A 678 5.50 -14.75 11.91
CA TRP A 678 4.50 -13.84 12.43
C TRP A 678 4.58 -12.49 11.72
N ASN A 679 3.45 -12.02 11.22
CA ASN A 679 3.28 -10.64 10.82
C ASN A 679 2.81 -9.82 12.02
N LEU A 680 3.54 -8.75 12.34
CA LEU A 680 3.27 -7.83 13.43
C LEU A 680 2.98 -6.44 12.87
N TYR A 681 2.00 -5.77 13.46
CA TYR A 681 1.67 -4.40 13.10
C TYR A 681 1.43 -3.55 14.33
N GLY A 682 1.99 -2.36 14.35
CA GLY A 682 1.58 -1.28 15.22
C GLY A 682 2.43 -0.02 15.02
N PRO A 683 1.84 1.15 15.28
CA PRO A 683 2.58 2.39 15.40
C PRO A 683 3.18 2.56 16.80
N SER A 684 4.21 3.41 16.93
CA SER A 684 4.86 3.70 18.22
C SER A 684 3.90 4.28 19.25
N GLU A 685 2.88 5.03 18.81
CA GLU A 685 1.83 5.59 19.68
C GLU A 685 0.93 4.53 20.36
N THR A 686 1.06 3.27 19.95
CA THR A 686 0.35 2.12 20.54
C THR A 686 1.31 1.07 21.09
N THR A 687 2.55 1.47 21.37
CA THR A 687 3.57 0.66 22.05
C THR A 687 4.03 -0.55 21.23
N ALA A 688 4.94 -0.28 20.28
CA ALA A 688 5.52 -1.24 19.34
C ALA A 688 4.50 -1.91 18.41
N ASN A 689 3.76 -2.92 18.87
CA ASN A 689 2.81 -3.65 18.04
C ASN A 689 1.44 -3.71 18.71
N ALA A 690 0.38 -3.49 17.94
CA ALA A 690 -1.02 -3.54 18.36
C ALA A 690 -1.75 -4.79 17.85
N SER A 691 -1.22 -5.44 16.81
CA SER A 691 -1.77 -6.67 16.25
C SER A 691 -0.69 -7.64 15.78
N ALA A 692 -1.04 -8.91 15.73
CA ALA A 692 -0.16 -10.00 15.32
C ALA A 692 -0.94 -11.16 14.70
N GLY A 693 -0.33 -11.84 13.72
CA GLY A 693 -0.89 -13.06 13.12
C GLY A 693 0.19 -13.97 12.57
N ILE A 694 -0.02 -15.28 12.67
CA ILE A 694 0.84 -16.28 12.01
C ILE A 694 0.49 -16.30 10.53
N VAL A 695 1.51 -16.37 9.67
CA VAL A 695 1.35 -16.45 8.22
C VAL A 695 2.04 -17.70 7.69
N ALA A 696 1.31 -18.54 6.96
CA ALA A 696 1.85 -19.72 6.27
C ALA A 696 1.85 -19.55 4.75
N ASP A 697 2.50 -20.48 4.04
CA ASP A 697 2.54 -20.48 2.58
C ASP A 697 1.14 -20.51 1.96
N GLY A 698 0.89 -19.64 0.99
CA GLY A 698 -0.39 -19.50 0.31
C GLY A 698 -1.50 -18.81 1.15
N ASP A 699 -1.23 -18.43 2.40
CA ASP A 699 -2.15 -17.61 3.17
C ASP A 699 -2.11 -16.15 2.69
N ARG A 700 -3.20 -15.43 2.94
CA ARG A 700 -3.21 -13.98 2.76
C ARG A 700 -2.53 -13.30 3.92
N VAL A 701 -1.69 -12.31 3.62
CA VAL A 701 -1.06 -11.48 4.64
C VAL A 701 -2.08 -10.49 5.20
N THR A 702 -2.54 -10.73 6.42
CA THR A 702 -3.38 -9.80 7.19
C THR A 702 -2.56 -9.15 8.31
N LEU A 703 -3.10 -8.13 8.97
CA LEU A 703 -2.51 -7.52 10.17
C LEU A 703 -2.70 -8.38 11.43
N GLY A 704 -3.44 -9.49 11.34
CA GLY A 704 -3.71 -10.37 12.46
C GLY A 704 -4.67 -9.80 13.51
N GLY A 705 -4.75 -10.47 14.66
CA GLY A 705 -5.63 -10.09 15.77
C GLY A 705 -4.96 -9.13 16.76
N PRO A 706 -5.71 -8.47 17.65
CA PRO A 706 -5.15 -7.57 18.67
C PRO A 706 -4.19 -8.30 19.62
N VAL A 707 -3.17 -7.58 20.10
CA VAL A 707 -2.24 -8.07 21.13
C VAL A 707 -2.57 -7.54 22.53
N GLY A 708 -2.56 -8.43 23.52
CA GLY A 708 -2.91 -8.11 24.91
C GLY A 708 -4.28 -7.45 25.05
N ALA A 709 -4.41 -6.54 26.01
CA ALA A 709 -5.63 -5.75 26.21
C ALA A 709 -5.76 -4.56 25.23
N THR A 710 -5.43 -4.77 23.95
CA THR A 710 -5.54 -3.80 22.86
C THR A 710 -6.82 -4.07 22.06
N THR A 711 -7.45 -3.04 21.52
CA THR A 711 -8.65 -3.15 20.68
C THR A 711 -8.41 -2.53 19.31
N LEU A 712 -8.89 -3.17 18.25
CA LEU A 712 -8.84 -2.63 16.88
C LEU A 712 -10.24 -2.28 16.39
N HIS A 713 -10.39 -1.10 15.81
CA HIS A 713 -11.64 -0.60 15.25
C HIS A 713 -11.41 -0.07 13.85
N VAL A 714 -12.22 -0.50 12.88
CA VAL A 714 -12.16 0.03 11.52
C VAL A 714 -13.36 0.94 11.33
N LEU A 715 -13.10 2.25 11.27
CA LEU A 715 -14.13 3.28 11.37
C LEU A 715 -14.21 4.12 10.09
N ASP A 716 -15.40 4.66 9.84
CA ASP A 716 -15.59 5.73 8.88
C ASP A 716 -15.31 7.12 9.50
N GLU A 717 -15.41 8.17 8.69
CA GLU A 717 -15.21 9.56 9.12
C GLU A 717 -16.22 10.04 10.18
N GLY A 718 -17.33 9.31 10.33
CA GLY A 718 -18.34 9.53 11.37
C GLY A 718 -18.03 8.79 12.67
N MET A 719 -16.84 8.18 12.81
CA MET A 719 -16.48 7.30 13.93
C MET A 719 -17.44 6.11 14.08
N SER A 720 -18.04 5.64 12.98
CA SER A 720 -18.91 4.46 12.97
C SER A 720 -18.16 3.24 12.39
N PRO A 721 -18.27 2.04 12.99
CA PRO A 721 -17.64 0.86 12.45
C PRO A 721 -18.15 0.51 11.05
N VAL A 722 -17.25 0.21 10.13
CA VAL A 722 -17.59 -0.17 8.75
C VAL A 722 -17.96 -1.66 8.65
N PRO A 723 -18.80 -2.07 7.68
CA PRO A 723 -19.06 -3.49 7.41
C PRO A 723 -17.81 -4.25 6.93
N PRO A 724 -17.78 -5.60 7.04
CA PRO A 724 -16.71 -6.40 6.44
C PRO A 724 -16.55 -6.17 4.94
N GLY A 725 -15.31 -6.03 4.48
CA GLY A 725 -14.92 -5.73 3.10
C GLY A 725 -14.99 -4.25 2.70
N VAL A 726 -15.49 -3.37 3.55
CA VAL A 726 -15.48 -1.91 3.32
C VAL A 726 -14.19 -1.32 3.87
N VAL A 727 -13.58 -0.41 3.11
CA VAL A 727 -12.38 0.31 3.56
C VAL A 727 -12.77 1.38 4.58
N GLY A 728 -12.08 1.39 5.72
CA GLY A 728 -12.16 2.41 6.75
C GLY A 728 -10.79 2.72 7.32
N GLU A 729 -10.70 3.71 8.20
CA GLU A 729 -9.48 4.05 8.91
C GLU A 729 -9.34 3.18 10.17
N LEU A 730 -8.14 2.71 10.46
CA LEU A 730 -7.83 1.92 11.65
C LEU A 730 -7.65 2.82 12.88
N TYR A 731 -8.35 2.49 13.95
CA TYR A 731 -8.23 3.09 15.27
C TYR A 731 -7.85 2.02 16.28
N ILE A 732 -6.94 2.37 17.17
CA ILE A 732 -6.40 1.44 18.18
C ILE A 732 -6.75 1.95 19.57
N GLY A 733 -7.37 1.11 20.39
CA GLY A 733 -7.77 1.41 21.77
C GLY A 733 -7.14 0.46 22.78
N GLY A 734 -7.46 0.65 24.06
CA GLY A 734 -7.04 -0.23 25.14
C GLY A 734 -5.63 0.06 25.69
N ALA A 735 -5.03 -0.93 26.35
CA ALA A 735 -3.83 -0.76 27.16
C ALA A 735 -2.54 -0.48 26.36
N GLY A 736 -2.53 -0.74 25.05
CA GLY A 736 -1.41 -0.38 24.18
C GLY A 736 -1.31 1.12 23.90
N VAL A 737 -2.42 1.87 24.03
CA VAL A 737 -2.46 3.32 23.72
C VAL A 737 -1.60 4.10 24.71
N THR A 738 -0.62 4.81 24.17
CA THR A 738 0.36 5.57 24.95
C THR A 738 -0.24 6.80 25.62
N ARG A 739 0.51 7.45 26.53
CA ARG A 739 0.07 8.67 27.21
C ARG A 739 -0.19 9.80 26.20
N GLY A 740 0.53 9.82 25.09
CA GLY A 740 0.41 10.82 24.03
C GLY A 740 1.77 11.32 23.58
N TYR A 741 1.81 12.55 23.06
CA TYR A 741 3.05 13.23 22.73
C TYR A 741 3.46 14.18 23.88
N ALA A 742 4.60 13.92 24.52
CA ALA A 742 5.10 14.71 25.65
C ALA A 742 5.25 16.19 25.25
N GLY A 743 4.72 17.11 26.07
CA GLY A 743 4.78 18.56 25.80
C GLY A 743 4.01 19.03 24.55
N ARG A 744 3.20 18.18 23.91
CA ARG A 744 2.47 18.49 22.66
C ARG A 744 0.97 18.20 22.80
N GLY A 745 0.31 18.91 23.71
CA GLY A 745 -1.11 18.69 24.04
C GLY A 745 -2.07 18.84 22.85
N GLY A 746 -1.85 19.82 21.97
CA GLY A 746 -2.67 20.03 20.78
C GLY A 746 -2.62 18.85 19.80
N LEU A 747 -1.40 18.41 19.44
CA LEU A 747 -1.20 17.24 18.58
C LEU A 747 -1.71 15.94 19.22
N THR A 748 -1.56 15.82 20.54
CA THR A 748 -2.11 14.69 21.28
C THR A 748 -3.63 14.66 21.17
N ALA A 749 -4.32 15.79 21.33
CA ALA A 749 -5.78 15.85 21.21
C ALA A 749 -6.28 15.55 19.78
N GLU A 750 -5.48 15.86 18.76
CA GLU A 750 -5.80 15.56 17.35
C GLU A 750 -5.76 14.05 17.06
N ARG A 751 -4.75 13.34 17.57
CA ARG A 751 -4.51 11.92 17.25
C ARG A 751 -5.01 10.92 18.30
N PHE A 752 -5.15 11.33 19.56
CA PHE A 752 -5.64 10.51 20.66
C PHE A 752 -7.05 10.96 21.05
N VAL A 753 -8.04 10.49 20.29
CA VAL A 753 -9.45 10.90 20.40
C VAL A 753 -10.18 10.09 21.48
N PRO A 754 -11.32 10.58 22.02
CA PRO A 754 -12.13 9.80 22.97
C PRO A 754 -12.58 8.47 22.37
N ASP A 755 -12.57 7.40 23.18
CA ASP A 755 -13.08 6.08 22.78
C ASP A 755 -14.57 5.93 23.12
N PRO A 756 -15.50 5.97 22.14
CA PRO A 756 -16.92 5.80 22.39
C PRO A 756 -17.34 4.34 22.58
N PHE A 757 -16.44 3.37 22.33
CA PHE A 757 -16.72 1.94 22.40
C PHE A 757 -16.31 1.32 23.74
N SER A 758 -15.48 2.02 24.51
CA SER A 758 -15.03 1.56 25.82
C SER A 758 -15.97 1.95 26.95
N GLY A 759 -16.20 1.03 27.89
CA GLY A 759 -16.87 1.32 29.16
C GLY A 759 -15.97 2.04 30.18
N THR A 760 -14.67 2.15 29.91
CA THR A 760 -13.69 2.77 30.81
C THR A 760 -13.72 4.29 30.65
N LYS A 761 -13.95 5.00 31.77
CA LYS A 761 -13.95 6.46 31.79
C LYS A 761 -12.59 7.01 31.35
N GLY A 762 -12.59 7.89 30.36
CA GLY A 762 -11.37 8.53 29.86
C GLY A 762 -10.54 7.66 28.90
N ALA A 763 -11.08 6.52 28.45
CA ALA A 763 -10.45 5.73 27.40
C ALA A 763 -10.30 6.54 26.10
N ARG A 764 -9.23 6.25 25.35
CA ARG A 764 -8.88 6.94 24.12
C ARG A 764 -8.58 5.94 23.01
N LEU A 765 -8.86 6.35 21.78
CA LEU A 765 -8.41 5.70 20.57
C LEU A 765 -7.25 6.51 19.97
N TYR A 766 -6.20 5.83 19.52
CA TYR A 766 -5.21 6.39 18.63
C TYR A 766 -5.68 6.24 17.18
N ARG A 767 -5.72 7.37 16.46
CA ARG A 767 -6.06 7.48 15.04
C ARG A 767 -4.81 7.25 14.18
N THR A 768 -4.69 6.09 13.54
CA THR A 768 -3.44 5.68 12.90
C THR A 768 -3.16 6.38 11.57
N GLY A 769 -4.21 6.81 10.86
CA GLY A 769 -4.13 7.23 9.47
C GLY A 769 -3.97 6.08 8.48
N ASP A 770 -3.97 4.81 8.92
CA ASP A 770 -3.90 3.64 8.05
C ASP A 770 -5.30 3.23 7.59
N LEU A 771 -5.45 3.02 6.29
CA LEU A 771 -6.67 2.50 5.69
C LEU A 771 -6.61 0.98 5.67
N VAL A 772 -7.65 0.35 6.21
CA VAL A 772 -7.77 -1.11 6.28
C VAL A 772 -9.19 -1.52 5.94
N ARG A 773 -9.37 -2.81 5.66
CA ARG A 773 -10.68 -3.44 5.57
C ARG A 773 -10.68 -4.74 6.35
N ILE A 774 -11.84 -5.13 6.88
CA ILE A 774 -11.98 -6.42 7.54
C ILE A 774 -12.24 -7.50 6.49
N GLY A 775 -11.35 -8.49 6.42
CA GLY A 775 -11.45 -9.65 5.55
C GLY A 775 -12.60 -10.58 5.95
N ALA A 776 -12.83 -11.61 5.14
CA ALA A 776 -13.87 -12.62 5.41
C ALA A 776 -13.56 -13.49 6.64
N ASP A 777 -12.29 -13.57 7.03
CA ASP A 777 -11.78 -14.22 8.24
C ASP A 777 -11.94 -13.35 9.50
N GLY A 778 -12.42 -12.12 9.35
CA GLY A 778 -12.57 -11.16 10.44
C GLY A 778 -11.28 -10.41 10.79
N LEU A 779 -10.19 -10.60 10.05
CA LEU A 779 -8.91 -9.94 10.32
C LEU A 779 -8.72 -8.68 9.44
N PRO A 780 -7.96 -7.68 9.89
CA PRO A 780 -7.74 -6.46 9.11
C PRO A 780 -6.70 -6.69 8.01
N GLU A 781 -7.00 -6.23 6.80
CA GLU A 781 -6.07 -6.18 5.66
C GLU A 781 -5.67 -4.73 5.39
N PHE A 782 -4.36 -4.47 5.26
CA PHE A 782 -3.83 -3.13 4.97
C PHE A 782 -4.15 -2.71 3.53
N CYS A 783 -4.74 -1.53 3.35
CA CYS A 783 -5.15 -0.99 2.05
C CYS A 783 -4.38 0.27 1.63
N GLY A 784 -3.60 0.87 2.54
CA GLY A 784 -2.83 2.09 2.29
C GLY A 784 -2.89 3.08 3.45
N ARG A 785 -2.53 4.35 3.19
CA ARG A 785 -2.65 5.44 4.17
C ARG A 785 -3.62 6.51 3.69
N ALA A 786 -4.34 7.10 4.65
CA ALA A 786 -5.22 8.23 4.45
C ALA A 786 -4.45 9.56 4.40
N ASP A 787 -3.30 9.63 5.08
CA ASP A 787 -2.36 10.74 4.99
C ASP A 787 -1.21 10.39 4.02
N GLY A 788 -0.62 11.40 3.38
CA GLY A 788 0.46 11.22 2.39
C GLY A 788 1.81 10.81 3.00
N GLN A 789 1.80 10.13 4.15
CA GLN A 789 2.98 9.69 4.85
C GLN A 789 3.56 8.44 4.19
N LEU A 790 4.88 8.37 4.07
CA LEU A 790 5.57 7.31 3.35
C LEU A 790 6.20 6.30 4.32
N LYS A 791 6.25 5.05 3.88
CA LYS A 791 7.14 4.04 4.48
C LYS A 791 8.22 3.72 3.45
N VAL A 792 9.46 4.14 3.72
CA VAL A 792 10.61 3.88 2.85
C VAL A 792 11.63 3.10 3.67
N ARG A 793 11.91 1.85 3.28
CA ARG A 793 12.89 0.96 3.95
C ARG A 793 12.69 0.86 5.47
N GLY A 794 11.44 0.67 5.90
CA GLY A 794 11.08 0.50 7.31
C GLY A 794 11.00 1.79 8.10
N HIS A 795 11.42 2.92 7.51
CA HIS A 795 11.31 4.22 8.13
C HIS A 795 10.00 4.90 7.76
N ARG A 796 9.32 5.40 8.79
CA ARG A 796 8.14 6.25 8.64
C ARG A 796 8.59 7.68 8.35
N ILE A 797 8.37 8.14 7.12
CA ILE A 797 8.86 9.43 6.62
C ILE A 797 7.66 10.33 6.33
N GLU A 798 7.71 11.54 6.86
CA GLU A 798 6.75 12.61 6.57
C GLU A 798 7.33 13.45 5.42
N PRO A 799 6.79 13.40 4.19
CA PRO A 799 7.35 14.17 3.07
C PRO A 799 7.44 15.67 3.37
N GLY A 800 6.45 16.19 4.13
CA GLY A 800 6.42 17.59 4.55
C GLY A 800 7.65 18.04 5.35
N GLU A 801 8.28 17.15 6.13
CA GLU A 801 9.51 17.46 6.88
C GLU A 801 10.69 17.69 5.92
N VAL A 802 10.75 16.89 4.86
CA VAL A 802 11.76 17.01 3.80
C VAL A 802 11.48 18.22 2.91
N GLU A 803 10.22 18.42 2.51
CA GLU A 803 9.76 19.58 1.74
C GLU A 803 10.08 20.89 2.48
N ALA A 804 9.82 20.97 3.79
CA ALA A 804 10.13 22.14 4.60
C ALA A 804 11.64 22.40 4.74
N ALA A 805 12.49 21.36 4.75
CA ALA A 805 13.93 21.52 4.71
C ALA A 805 14.40 22.12 3.37
N LEU A 806 13.88 21.60 2.25
CA LEU A 806 14.19 22.10 0.91
C LEU A 806 13.73 23.54 0.70
N LEU A 807 12.53 23.89 1.19
CA LEU A 807 11.97 25.24 1.09
C LEU A 807 12.75 26.30 1.89
N ARG A 808 13.66 25.91 2.79
CA ARG A 808 14.58 26.85 3.44
C ARG A 808 15.69 27.33 2.51
N HIS A 809 15.88 26.69 1.35
CA HIS A 809 16.87 27.12 0.36
C HIS A 809 16.32 28.31 -0.44
N PRO A 810 17.01 29.47 -0.51
CA PRO A 810 16.48 30.69 -1.15
C PRO A 810 16.08 30.54 -2.63
N ALA A 811 16.75 29.62 -3.34
CA ALA A 811 16.49 29.32 -4.75
C ALA A 811 15.38 28.25 -4.98
N VAL A 812 14.67 27.80 -3.94
CA VAL A 812 13.57 26.83 -4.07
C VAL A 812 12.24 27.51 -3.74
N CYS A 813 11.37 27.66 -4.74
CA CYS A 813 10.07 28.32 -4.58
C CYS A 813 8.95 27.36 -4.17
N ALA A 814 9.04 26.10 -4.56
CA ALA A 814 8.12 25.04 -4.16
C ALA A 814 8.87 23.70 -4.14
N ALA A 815 8.44 22.77 -3.30
CA ALA A 815 8.97 21.42 -3.24
C ALA A 815 7.84 20.41 -2.99
N ALA A 816 7.97 19.24 -3.58
CA ALA A 816 7.14 18.07 -3.32
C ALA A 816 8.06 16.86 -3.16
N VAL A 817 7.80 16.02 -2.17
CA VAL A 817 8.57 14.79 -1.93
C VAL A 817 7.64 13.59 -1.98
N ASP A 818 8.10 12.53 -2.63
CA ASP A 818 7.40 11.24 -2.72
C ASP A 818 8.41 10.08 -2.80
N ALA A 819 7.92 8.84 -2.71
CA ALA A 819 8.72 7.64 -2.92
C ALA A 819 8.54 7.09 -4.34
N ARG A 820 9.66 6.72 -4.98
CA ARG A 820 9.73 5.94 -6.24
C ARG A 820 10.78 4.86 -6.06
N ASP A 821 10.44 3.61 -6.40
CA ASP A 821 11.35 2.44 -6.29
C ASP A 821 12.11 2.36 -4.95
N ASP A 822 11.38 2.51 -3.83
CA ASP A 822 11.92 2.53 -2.47
C ASP A 822 13.00 3.60 -2.19
N ARG A 823 12.92 4.74 -2.89
CA ARG A 823 13.80 5.90 -2.73
C ARG A 823 12.97 7.17 -2.57
N LEU A 824 13.46 8.10 -1.77
CA LEU A 824 12.90 9.45 -1.73
C LEU A 824 13.34 10.24 -2.96
N VAL A 825 12.37 10.84 -3.64
CA VAL A 825 12.56 11.75 -4.77
C VAL A 825 11.97 13.10 -4.39
N ALA A 826 12.70 14.17 -4.69
CA ALA A 826 12.27 15.54 -4.47
C ALA A 826 12.08 16.27 -5.80
N TRP A 827 10.87 16.73 -6.06
CA TRP A 827 10.56 17.62 -7.18
C TRP A 827 10.51 19.05 -6.67
N LEU A 828 11.17 19.97 -7.36
CA LEU A 828 11.29 21.35 -6.91
C LEU A 828 11.08 22.34 -8.05
N VAL A 829 10.56 23.52 -7.68
CA VAL A 829 10.41 24.66 -8.58
C VAL A 829 11.53 25.65 -8.29
N PRO A 830 12.48 25.86 -9.22
CA PRO A 830 13.54 26.84 -9.07
C PRO A 830 13.04 28.28 -8.90
N GLY A 831 13.83 29.08 -8.20
CA GLY A 831 13.67 30.54 -8.17
C GLY A 831 14.12 31.22 -9.47
N PRO A 832 13.87 32.53 -9.61
CA PRO A 832 14.20 33.30 -10.81
C PRO A 832 15.70 33.35 -11.13
N ASP A 833 16.56 33.09 -10.14
CA ASP A 833 18.01 33.04 -10.27
C ASP A 833 18.54 31.67 -10.78
N GLY A 834 17.63 30.73 -11.10
CA GLY A 834 17.95 29.41 -11.61
C GLY A 834 17.90 28.29 -10.55
N PRO A 835 18.03 27.02 -10.95
CA PRO A 835 17.97 25.89 -10.04
C PRO A 835 19.22 25.82 -9.13
N PRO A 836 19.05 25.50 -7.84
CA PRO A 836 20.18 25.16 -6.98
C PRO A 836 20.83 23.85 -7.42
N THR A 837 22.11 23.70 -7.09
CA THR A 837 22.82 22.45 -7.38
C THR A 837 22.36 21.35 -6.42
N VAL A 838 22.48 20.08 -6.84
CA VAL A 838 22.16 18.93 -5.97
C VAL A 838 22.98 18.95 -4.67
N ALA A 839 24.24 19.41 -4.73
CA ALA A 839 25.09 19.54 -3.55
C ALA A 839 24.51 20.55 -2.54
N GLN A 840 24.07 21.72 -3.01
CA GLN A 840 23.45 22.75 -2.17
C GLN A 840 22.13 22.25 -1.54
N LEU A 841 21.32 21.51 -2.30
CA LEU A 841 20.08 20.92 -1.79
C LEU A 841 20.34 19.86 -0.71
N ARG A 842 21.35 19.01 -0.89
CA ARG A 842 21.75 18.01 0.12
C ARG A 842 22.29 18.66 1.37
N GLU A 843 23.11 19.70 1.24
CA GLU A 843 23.60 20.50 2.37
C GLU A 843 22.46 21.12 3.17
N HIS A 844 21.45 21.69 2.49
CA HIS A 844 20.27 22.25 3.16
C HIS A 844 19.41 21.21 3.88
N CYS A 845 19.47 19.95 3.45
CA CYS A 845 18.82 18.81 4.09
C CYS A 845 19.67 18.13 5.17
N ALA A 846 20.92 18.55 5.41
CA ALA A 846 21.85 17.88 6.32
C ALA A 846 21.38 17.86 7.80
N GLY A 847 20.44 18.72 8.18
CA GLY A 847 19.80 18.70 9.50
C GLY A 847 18.72 17.62 9.68
N LEU A 848 18.35 16.91 8.61
CA LEU A 848 17.45 15.76 8.64
C LEU A 848 18.22 14.46 8.93
N PRO A 849 17.56 13.40 9.44
CA PRO A 849 18.15 12.06 9.45
C PRO A 849 18.57 11.64 8.04
N SER A 850 19.68 10.90 7.95
CA SER A 850 20.26 10.47 6.66
C SER A 850 19.25 9.74 5.75
N TYR A 851 18.35 8.94 6.31
CA TYR A 851 17.30 8.22 5.59
C TYR A 851 16.17 9.12 5.06
N MET A 852 16.07 10.38 5.49
CA MET A 852 15.08 11.36 5.02
C MET A 852 15.63 12.28 3.93
N ILE A 853 16.93 12.21 3.61
CA ILE A 853 17.55 13.03 2.56
C ILE A 853 17.20 12.41 1.19
N PRO A 854 16.58 13.16 0.25
CA PRO A 854 16.23 12.63 -1.07
C PRO A 854 17.43 12.10 -1.84
N ALA A 855 17.22 10.98 -2.53
CA ALA A 855 18.22 10.38 -3.41
C ALA A 855 18.29 11.12 -4.75
N VAL A 856 17.14 11.58 -5.25
CA VAL A 856 16.98 12.20 -6.57
C VAL A 856 16.30 13.57 -6.43
N PHE A 857 16.76 14.54 -7.22
CA PHE A 857 16.18 15.88 -7.30
C PHE A 857 15.79 16.21 -8.75
N VAL A 858 14.55 16.61 -8.95
CA VAL A 858 13.93 16.89 -10.26
C VAL A 858 13.46 18.34 -10.29
N ALA A 859 13.89 19.11 -11.28
CA ALA A 859 13.35 20.46 -11.49
C ALA A 859 12.06 20.41 -12.30
N LEU A 860 11.06 21.18 -11.85
CA LEU A 860 9.80 21.39 -12.52
C LEU A 860 9.54 22.88 -12.72
N ASP A 861 8.82 23.22 -13.79
CA ASP A 861 8.29 24.58 -13.97
C ASP A 861 7.26 24.94 -12.89
N ARG A 862 6.49 23.94 -12.44
CA ARG A 862 5.49 24.07 -11.37
C ARG A 862 5.22 22.72 -10.71
N ILE A 863 4.88 22.74 -9.43
CA ILE A 863 4.33 21.54 -8.76
C ILE A 863 2.91 21.31 -9.30
N PRO A 864 2.58 20.11 -9.81
CA PRO A 864 1.22 19.79 -10.24
C PRO A 864 0.29 19.86 -9.02
N LEU A 865 -0.86 20.53 -9.20
CA LEU A 865 -1.85 20.71 -8.15
C LEU A 865 -3.16 20.03 -8.56
N THR A 866 -3.89 19.49 -7.58
CA THR A 866 -5.27 19.03 -7.75
C THR A 866 -6.20 20.23 -8.01
N ALA A 867 -7.45 19.98 -8.42
CA ALA A 867 -8.47 21.01 -8.58
C ALA A 867 -8.73 21.84 -7.31
N GLN A 868 -8.34 21.33 -6.13
CA GLN A 868 -8.46 21.98 -4.83
C GLN A 868 -7.17 22.72 -4.40
N GLY A 869 -6.16 22.81 -5.27
CA GLY A 869 -4.91 23.54 -5.00
C GLY A 869 -3.93 22.82 -4.08
N LYS A 870 -4.08 21.51 -3.84
CA LYS A 870 -3.11 20.68 -3.12
C LYS A 870 -2.14 20.03 -4.09
N THR A 871 -0.91 19.70 -3.67
CA THR A 871 0.04 18.93 -4.50
C THR A 871 -0.55 17.61 -4.97
N ASP A 872 -0.57 17.39 -6.28
CA ASP A 872 -0.97 16.14 -6.92
C ASP A 872 0.25 15.25 -7.16
N ARG A 873 0.58 14.42 -6.15
CA ARG A 873 1.79 13.56 -6.16
C ARG A 873 1.75 12.48 -7.24
N ARG A 874 0.58 12.17 -7.79
CA ARG A 874 0.40 11.17 -8.85
C ARG A 874 0.80 11.70 -10.23
N MET A 875 0.64 13.01 -10.42
CA MET A 875 1.00 13.73 -11.64
C MET A 875 2.45 14.20 -11.63
N LEU A 876 3.22 13.87 -10.58
CA LEU A 876 4.66 14.13 -10.56
C LEU A 876 5.32 13.25 -11.63
N PRO A 877 6.13 13.83 -12.53
CA PRO A 877 6.74 13.08 -13.62
C PRO A 877 7.71 12.03 -13.09
N ASP A 878 7.97 11.03 -13.92
CA ASP A 878 8.99 10.01 -13.63
C ASP A 878 10.33 10.71 -13.37
N PRO A 879 11.07 10.37 -12.31
CA PRO A 879 12.39 10.91 -12.06
C PRO A 879 13.34 10.79 -13.27
N ALA A 880 13.17 9.80 -14.16
CA ALA A 880 13.98 9.63 -15.36
C ALA A 880 13.78 10.72 -16.43
N ASP A 881 12.65 11.42 -16.43
CA ASP A 881 12.27 12.38 -17.48
C ASP A 881 12.84 13.80 -17.26
N GLY A 882 13.53 14.03 -16.14
CA GLY A 882 14.13 15.32 -15.83
C GLY A 882 14.97 15.25 -14.57
N HIS A 883 16.28 15.37 -14.69
CA HIS A 883 17.17 15.54 -13.56
C HIS A 883 17.64 16.98 -13.50
N LEU A 884 17.76 17.54 -12.29
CA LEU A 884 18.63 18.70 -12.14
C LEU A 884 20.03 18.30 -12.64
N GLU A 885 20.52 18.99 -13.67
CA GLU A 885 21.88 18.79 -14.16
C GLU A 885 22.83 18.91 -12.96
N GLN A 886 23.64 17.87 -12.76
CA GLN A 886 24.81 18.02 -11.90
C GLN A 886 25.65 19.09 -12.57
N SER A 887 25.76 20.25 -11.95
CA SER A 887 26.68 21.30 -12.38
C SER A 887 28.12 20.82 -12.13
N GLY A 888 28.58 19.91 -12.96
CA GLY A 888 29.96 19.55 -13.18
C GLY A 888 30.09 19.34 -14.68
N GLU A 889 30.96 20.11 -15.35
CA GLU A 889 31.34 19.78 -16.72
C GLU A 889 31.76 18.31 -16.77
N PHE A 890 31.21 17.54 -17.72
CA PHE A 890 31.64 16.17 -17.94
C PHE A 890 33.16 16.17 -18.11
N THR A 891 33.84 15.63 -17.11
CA THR A 891 35.29 15.50 -17.08
C THR A 891 35.59 14.03 -17.20
N ALA A 892 36.16 13.60 -18.32
CA ALA A 892 36.54 12.21 -18.51
C ALA A 892 37.54 11.77 -17.41
N PRO A 893 37.48 10.51 -16.96
CA PRO A 893 38.55 9.90 -16.15
C PRO A 893 39.93 10.16 -16.77
N ARG A 894 40.88 10.68 -15.97
CA ARG A 894 42.20 11.11 -16.46
C ARG A 894 43.34 10.21 -16.02
N THR A 895 43.19 9.52 -14.90
CA THR A 895 44.21 8.61 -14.39
C THR A 895 43.83 7.15 -14.66
N PRO A 896 44.82 6.25 -14.78
CA PRO A 896 44.53 4.83 -14.97
C PRO A 896 43.60 4.25 -13.90
N VAL A 897 43.73 4.69 -12.65
CA VAL A 897 42.86 4.26 -11.54
C VAL A 897 41.44 4.82 -11.69
N GLU A 898 41.30 6.09 -12.10
CA GLU A 898 39.98 6.68 -12.39
C GLU A 898 39.28 5.93 -13.54
N MET A 899 40.01 5.49 -14.58
CA MET A 899 39.44 4.72 -15.70
C MET A 899 38.88 3.37 -15.24
N VAL A 900 39.64 2.64 -14.41
CA VAL A 900 39.18 1.37 -13.83
C VAL A 900 37.95 1.57 -12.95
N VAL A 901 37.95 2.57 -12.08
CA VAL A 901 36.80 2.88 -11.21
C VAL A 901 35.57 3.24 -12.03
N ALA A 902 35.73 4.07 -13.06
CA ALA A 902 34.64 4.45 -13.96
C ALA A 902 34.07 3.23 -14.70
N GLU A 903 34.91 2.29 -15.15
CA GLU A 903 34.44 1.07 -15.83
C GLU A 903 33.72 0.10 -14.88
N ILE A 904 34.20 -0.03 -13.64
CA ILE A 904 33.49 -0.79 -12.60
C ILE A 904 32.11 -0.16 -12.36
N TRP A 905 32.03 1.16 -12.28
CA TRP A 905 30.76 1.85 -12.11
C TRP A 905 29.82 1.66 -13.30
N ARG A 906 30.32 1.76 -14.54
CA ARG A 906 29.50 1.47 -15.74
C ARG A 906 28.88 0.08 -15.67
N THR A 907 29.68 -0.92 -15.30
CA THR A 907 29.22 -2.31 -15.17
C THR A 907 28.21 -2.49 -14.04
N VAL A 908 28.47 -1.92 -12.87
CA VAL A 908 27.64 -2.12 -11.67
C VAL A 908 26.35 -1.29 -11.70
N LEU A 909 26.40 -0.09 -12.28
CA LEU A 909 25.29 0.86 -12.33
C LEU A 909 24.47 0.74 -13.63
N GLY A 910 25.03 0.12 -14.69
CA GLY A 910 24.40 0.06 -16.01
C GLY A 910 24.37 1.42 -16.72
N ALA A 911 25.34 2.28 -16.43
CA ALA A 911 25.42 3.64 -16.99
C ALA A 911 26.22 3.65 -18.31
N ASP A 912 25.70 4.37 -19.32
CA ASP A 912 26.34 4.51 -20.62
C ASP A 912 27.68 5.26 -20.55
N ARG A 913 27.76 6.29 -19.69
CA ARG A 913 28.95 7.14 -19.49
C ARG A 913 29.11 7.49 -18.01
N VAL A 914 30.36 7.54 -17.52
CA VAL A 914 30.72 7.92 -16.15
C VAL A 914 31.92 8.87 -16.19
N GLY A 915 31.76 10.07 -15.63
CA GLY A 915 32.78 11.11 -15.47
C GLY A 915 33.53 11.02 -14.14
N ALA A 916 34.72 11.65 -14.07
CA ALA A 916 35.61 11.65 -12.90
C ALA A 916 34.96 12.26 -11.64
N HIS A 917 34.02 13.19 -11.83
CA HIS A 917 33.34 13.92 -10.75
C HIS A 917 31.86 13.55 -10.61
N ASP A 918 31.40 12.52 -11.33
CA ASP A 918 30.02 12.07 -11.25
C ASP A 918 29.77 11.38 -9.90
N SER A 919 28.59 11.62 -9.32
CA SER A 919 28.22 11.02 -8.05
C SER A 919 27.68 9.59 -8.21
N PHE A 920 28.23 8.65 -7.43
CA PHE A 920 27.84 7.25 -7.39
C PHE A 920 26.32 7.07 -7.19
N PHE A 921 25.77 7.78 -6.21
CA PHE A 921 24.36 7.65 -5.84
C PHE A 921 23.41 8.28 -6.86
N ALA A 922 23.87 9.30 -7.56
CA ALA A 922 23.07 9.97 -8.57
C ALA A 922 22.96 9.17 -9.86
N LEU A 923 24.00 8.41 -10.21
CA LEU A 923 23.99 7.43 -11.30
C LEU A 923 23.23 6.14 -10.95
N GLY A 924 22.33 6.21 -9.95
CA GLY A 924 21.53 5.09 -9.50
C GLY A 924 22.21 4.17 -8.49
N GLY A 925 23.45 4.47 -8.04
CA GLY A 925 24.12 3.71 -6.99
C GLY A 925 23.34 3.70 -5.67
N ASP A 926 23.35 2.55 -5.01
CA ASP A 926 22.83 2.35 -3.65
C ASP A 926 23.84 1.52 -2.85
N SER A 927 23.53 1.20 -1.60
CA SER A 927 24.44 0.43 -0.74
C SER A 927 24.73 -0.97 -1.29
N ILE A 928 23.80 -1.60 -2.03
CA ILE A 928 24.00 -2.92 -2.64
C ILE A 928 24.94 -2.79 -3.83
N ARG A 929 24.70 -1.81 -4.70
CA ARG A 929 25.59 -1.50 -5.82
C ARG A 929 26.97 -1.08 -5.32
N ALA A 930 27.07 -0.31 -4.24
CA ALA A 930 28.34 0.04 -3.63
C ALA A 930 29.07 -1.21 -3.08
N MET A 931 28.35 -2.18 -2.49
CA MET A 931 28.92 -3.47 -2.11
C MET A 931 29.42 -4.25 -3.33
N HIS A 932 28.67 -4.26 -4.45
CA HIS A 932 29.13 -4.87 -5.69
C HIS A 932 30.38 -4.17 -6.25
N THR A 933 30.45 -2.84 -6.16
CA THR A 933 31.64 -2.06 -6.52
C THR A 933 32.84 -2.46 -5.66
N VAL A 934 32.68 -2.55 -4.33
CA VAL A 934 33.75 -3.01 -3.43
C VAL A 934 34.18 -4.44 -3.73
N ALA A 935 33.23 -5.35 -3.97
CA ALA A 935 33.53 -6.74 -4.31
C ALA A 935 34.32 -6.84 -5.62
N ARG A 936 33.93 -6.05 -6.62
CA ARG A 936 34.58 -6.01 -7.93
C ARG A 936 35.96 -5.37 -7.87
N VAL A 937 36.14 -4.32 -7.07
CA VAL A 937 37.43 -3.71 -6.74
C VAL A 937 38.37 -4.75 -6.14
N ARG A 938 37.91 -5.51 -5.15
CA ARG A 938 38.69 -6.57 -4.50
C ARG A 938 39.06 -7.69 -5.48
N GLU A 939 38.11 -8.11 -6.31
CA GLU A 939 38.32 -9.18 -7.30
C GLU A 939 39.35 -8.79 -8.36
N LEU A 940 39.28 -7.56 -8.87
CA LEU A 940 40.14 -7.09 -9.96
C LEU A 940 41.51 -6.61 -9.48
N MET A 941 41.55 -5.91 -8.35
CA MET A 941 42.75 -5.18 -7.89
C MET A 941 43.32 -5.71 -6.57
N GLY A 942 42.76 -6.78 -5.99
CA GLY A 942 43.29 -7.40 -4.77
C GLY A 942 43.20 -6.54 -3.50
N THR A 943 42.62 -5.35 -3.57
CA THR A 943 42.56 -4.36 -2.48
C THR A 943 41.21 -4.38 -1.78
N GLU A 944 41.21 -4.45 -0.46
CA GLU A 944 39.99 -4.31 0.35
C GLU A 944 39.73 -2.85 0.69
N LEU A 945 38.52 -2.37 0.37
CA LEU A 945 38.05 -1.05 0.80
C LEU A 945 36.89 -1.18 1.79
N PRO A 946 36.93 -0.46 2.92
CA PRO A 946 35.76 -0.35 3.79
C PRO A 946 34.61 0.34 3.03
N LEU A 947 33.43 -0.30 2.97
CA LEU A 947 32.24 0.26 2.30
C LEU A 947 31.92 1.68 2.80
N ARG A 948 32.11 1.93 4.10
CA ARG A 948 31.90 3.26 4.71
C ARG A 948 32.78 4.34 4.07
N GLU A 949 34.04 4.02 3.79
CA GLU A 949 34.97 4.97 3.16
C GLU A 949 34.62 5.16 1.69
N LEU A 950 34.21 4.10 1.00
CA LEU A 950 33.72 4.18 -0.38
C LEU A 950 32.44 5.03 -0.51
N LEU A 951 31.49 4.90 0.43
CA LEU A 951 30.29 5.74 0.48
C LEU A 951 30.62 7.20 0.86
N GLY A 952 31.71 7.42 1.61
CA GLY A 952 32.24 8.74 1.96
C GLY A 952 33.05 9.41 0.85
N ALA A 953 33.42 8.65 -0.19
CA ALA A 953 34.06 9.11 -1.43
C ALA A 953 33.07 8.97 -2.59
N PRO A 954 32.10 9.90 -2.74
CA PRO A 954 30.98 9.71 -3.65
C PRO A 954 31.31 9.86 -5.13
N THR A 955 32.54 10.22 -5.53
CA THR A 955 32.94 10.40 -6.93
C THR A 955 34.05 9.44 -7.37
N VAL A 956 34.19 9.23 -8.69
CA VAL A 956 35.26 8.40 -9.28
C VAL A 956 36.65 8.88 -8.85
N ALA A 957 36.91 10.19 -8.87
CA ALA A 957 38.20 10.77 -8.48
C ALA A 957 38.50 10.58 -6.98
N GLU A 958 37.50 10.71 -6.12
CA GLU A 958 37.65 10.48 -4.68
C GLU A 958 37.86 8.99 -4.38
N GLN A 959 37.14 8.08 -5.06
CA GLN A 959 37.35 6.64 -4.91
C GLN A 959 38.70 6.19 -5.45
N ALA A 960 39.17 6.76 -6.56
CA ALA A 960 40.51 6.50 -7.09
C ALA A 960 41.60 6.95 -6.09
N SER A 961 41.41 8.12 -5.48
CA SER A 961 42.31 8.62 -4.42
C SER A 961 42.29 7.74 -3.18
N LEU A 962 41.10 7.26 -2.79
CA LEU A 962 40.91 6.33 -1.68
C LEU A 962 41.59 4.98 -1.94
N LEU A 963 41.42 4.42 -3.14
CA LEU A 963 42.09 3.19 -3.57
C LEU A 963 43.60 3.31 -3.48
N LEU A 964 44.15 4.42 -3.97
CA LEU A 964 45.58 4.70 -3.90
C LEU A 964 46.09 4.87 -2.46
N ALA A 965 45.25 5.29 -1.52
CA ALA A 965 45.61 5.38 -0.11
C ALA A 965 45.64 4.00 0.58
N HIS A 966 44.87 3.04 0.08
CA HIS A 966 44.84 1.64 0.55
C HIS A 966 45.76 0.70 -0.24
N ASP A 967 46.43 1.20 -1.29
CA ASP A 967 47.37 0.46 -2.13
C ASP A 967 48.72 0.22 -1.43
N GLN A 968 48.74 -0.69 -0.46
CA GLN A 968 49.92 -0.95 0.38
C GLN A 968 51.03 -1.73 -0.34
N ASP A 969 50.69 -2.53 -1.35
CA ASP A 969 51.61 -3.40 -2.08
C ASP A 969 51.84 -2.97 -3.54
N GLY A 970 51.16 -1.92 -4.02
CA GLY A 970 51.28 -1.38 -5.37
C GLY A 970 50.41 -2.09 -6.42
N SER A 971 49.61 -3.06 -6.00
CA SER A 971 48.76 -3.87 -6.88
C SER A 971 47.69 -3.06 -7.60
N VAL A 972 47.14 -2.01 -6.97
CA VAL A 972 46.15 -1.12 -7.59
C VAL A 972 46.77 -0.37 -8.76
N ARG A 973 47.97 0.20 -8.57
CA ARG A 973 48.67 0.94 -9.62
C ARG A 973 49.06 0.03 -10.77
N GLU A 974 49.63 -1.14 -10.48
CA GLU A 974 50.07 -2.10 -11.51
C GLU A 974 48.89 -2.58 -12.37
N PHE A 975 47.76 -2.92 -11.73
CA PHE A 975 46.55 -3.33 -12.45
C PHE A 975 45.99 -2.18 -13.30
N ALA A 976 45.90 -0.98 -12.74
CA ALA A 976 45.36 0.18 -13.43
C ALA A 976 46.21 0.58 -14.65
N GLU A 977 47.53 0.54 -14.54
CA GLU A 977 48.45 0.79 -15.66
C GLU A 977 48.32 -0.27 -16.75
N ALA A 978 48.17 -1.55 -16.39
CA ALA A 978 47.93 -2.62 -17.35
C ALA A 978 46.57 -2.50 -18.06
N PHE A 979 45.53 -2.09 -17.32
CA PHE A 979 44.19 -1.82 -17.87
C PHE A 979 44.22 -0.66 -18.87
N ALA A 980 44.86 0.45 -18.53
CA ALA A 980 44.98 1.61 -19.42
C ALA A 980 45.77 1.27 -20.71
N ALA A 981 46.85 0.49 -20.60
CA ALA A 981 47.62 0.05 -21.77
C ALA A 981 46.84 -0.91 -22.69
N PHE A 982 45.93 -1.70 -22.13
CA PHE A 982 45.04 -2.58 -22.91
C PHE A 982 43.97 -1.78 -23.66
N ASP A 983 43.40 -0.75 -23.01
CA ASP A 983 42.38 0.12 -23.59
C ASP A 983 42.95 0.95 -24.75
N GLU A 984 44.15 1.53 -24.59
CA GLU A 984 44.87 2.22 -25.67
C GLU A 984 45.18 1.30 -26.87
N ALA A 985 45.50 0.02 -26.62
CA ALA A 985 45.75 -0.96 -27.69
C ALA A 985 44.45 -1.38 -28.42
N ALA A 986 43.32 -1.42 -27.72
CA ALA A 986 42.00 -1.71 -28.28
C ALA A 986 41.46 -0.54 -29.14
N GLU A 987 41.68 0.70 -28.72
CA GLU A 987 41.37 1.90 -29.50
C GLU A 987 42.26 2.03 -30.76
N ALA A 988 43.55 1.66 -30.67
CA ALA A 988 44.44 1.63 -31.83
C ALA A 988 44.08 0.53 -32.86
N SER A 989 43.54 -0.60 -32.40
CA SER A 989 43.08 -1.71 -33.27
C SER A 989 41.76 -1.38 -33.99
N THR A 990 40.84 -0.68 -33.32
CA THR A 990 39.56 -0.24 -33.91
C THR A 990 39.72 0.92 -34.90
N THR A 991 40.74 1.77 -34.73
CA THR A 991 41.09 2.79 -35.74
C THR A 991 41.84 2.22 -36.94
N ALA A 992 42.68 1.19 -36.76
CA ALA A 992 43.37 0.50 -37.86
C ALA A 992 42.46 -0.39 -38.72
N GLY A 993 41.33 -0.88 -38.18
CA GLY A 993 40.34 -1.69 -38.91
C GLY A 993 39.42 -0.91 -39.86
N SER A 994 39.58 0.41 -40.01
CA SER A 994 38.74 1.25 -40.87
C SER A 994 39.40 1.68 -42.20
N THR A 995 40.61 1.17 -42.50
CA THR A 995 41.38 1.58 -43.71
C THR A 995 41.69 0.47 -44.73
N ASP A 996 41.27 -0.77 -44.53
CA ASP A 996 41.48 -1.87 -45.50
C ASP A 996 40.15 -2.49 -45.93
N ASP A 997 39.36 -1.79 -46.77
CA ASP A 997 38.43 -2.45 -47.70
C ASP A 997 38.00 -1.54 -48.88
N ALA A 998 38.98 -0.93 -49.53
CA ALA A 998 38.75 -0.15 -50.76
C ALA A 998 39.87 -0.38 -51.77
N THR A 999 39.99 -1.61 -52.28
CA THR A 999 40.26 -1.94 -53.69
C THR A 999 40.50 -3.45 -53.84
N GLU A 1000 39.47 -4.22 -54.18
CA GLU A 1000 39.62 -5.33 -55.12
C GLU A 1000 38.49 -5.22 -56.15
N ASP A 1001 38.94 -5.11 -57.40
CA ASP A 1001 38.20 -4.71 -58.58
C ASP A 1001 37.87 -5.97 -59.42
N GLN A 1002 36.73 -5.92 -60.10
CA GLN A 1002 36.36 -6.72 -61.29
C GLN A 1002 36.12 -8.24 -61.16
N THR A 1003 34.84 -8.64 -61.16
CA THR A 1003 34.18 -9.27 -62.34
C THR A 1003 32.66 -9.26 -62.25
#